data_AF-A0A0V0TWH5-F1
#
_entry.id   AF-A0A0V0TWH5-F1
#
_cell.length_a   1.000
_cell.length_b   1.000
_cell.length_c   1.000
_cell.angle_alpha   90.00
_cell.angle_beta   90.00
_cell.angle_gamma   90.00
#
_symmetry.space_group_name_H-M   'P 1'
#
loop_
_entity.id
_entity.type
_entity.pdbx_description
1 polymer ?
#
loop_
_entity_poly.entity_id
_entity_poly.type
_entity_poly.pdbx_seq_one_letter_code
_entity_poly.pdbx_strand_id
1 'polypeptide(L)'
;MISKFRFFNLFGTDKVYKIFFLPQIYLIAQNMTVLTSLKNNVPASQTGMQDYIDWAFQPHTSFIEGLIRMKLEDTTVKNFDQPTIHWNNSADDNDYCFKHCDHVAVMCPCNDDDCSCYVVRSKALSHRQKVCRLYKAALRLCDSWFLPDVLECRYQKVMLRARFDYYKGEKDPVKKQQLLLDGLKELWTKRHPCPFTYTYDPYGCAYNREEPPPDSIVDVDWEHPERDQYPHYFAKREQPVNNHSLSNGGLFKPVEQVLCISKIDFVNHVLECFTEILVFPNAPKQRVICLNCSNQCKIKRIYFNKGSNAYFEHKNFIETMNRDFDEMPNETLIKGLSELAEKMDPDTGVAELKVRIPPEVWHKVDSMKSIRVHIDFIVEKPTYGVRFIHNVDKNKVWKNYSHVYSWKHSNYESRAWFPCFDSPSKLCLWRLSITCDLNLTAVCSGNLQDVSINDSLTQKTYLYLMNSPTPACNIGFAVGNLDLYVHPEMNELSCFCLKNYLPDLKCTMEHLNRVFEFYEELLSLRYPHASFKMVFVHDLPLDSVSYSTLALVDASFLFNEKVIDQQAITREMIAVCVAQQFYGCFVVQGNWQERWFAEGLALYLSKMYVQRTFGQNEYIYQISKLLDEVIDYEKKHGGIVLLPRDESNEDRVSNSSSPFFNNPVHADILMKKAVLIFRLLEFKITKELFYQVLNKLLSVAMLASKEALKPSAWMNMCLTFDSFTRCVSNVCGMDLGTFFDQWVHQGGHAEFSVSYVFNRKRNVLELQITQNLNRPGLVKYLGPISVPFESKASSEAEDSNLDRR
;
A
#
# COMPACT_ATOMS: atom_id res chain seq x y z
N MET A 1 -27.05 9.87 -47.11
CA MET A 1 -27.80 11.11 -47.41
C MET A 1 -27.91 11.93 -46.14
N ILE A 2 -27.07 12.97 -46.03
CA ILE A 2 -27.34 14.32 -45.48
C ILE A 2 -28.10 14.43 -44.13
N SER A 3 -27.33 14.81 -43.10
CA SER A 3 -27.59 15.84 -42.06
C SER A 3 -28.71 15.64 -41.01
N LYS A 4 -28.35 15.76 -39.71
CA LYS A 4 -28.38 17.05 -38.98
C LYS A 4 -27.82 16.92 -37.56
N PHE A 5 -26.72 17.63 -37.32
CA PHE A 5 -26.29 18.14 -36.01
C PHE A 5 -27.39 19.02 -35.40
N ARG A 6 -27.59 18.95 -34.08
CA ARG A 6 -27.96 20.12 -33.26
C ARG A 6 -27.30 20.03 -31.88
N PHE A 7 -26.29 20.87 -31.71
CA PHE A 7 -25.85 21.43 -30.44
C PHE A 7 -27.03 22.15 -29.75
N PHE A 8 -27.13 22.01 -28.43
CA PHE A 8 -27.61 23.10 -27.57
C PHE A 8 -26.75 23.16 -26.31
N ASN A 9 -25.80 24.09 -26.35
CA ASN A 9 -25.30 24.81 -25.17
C ASN A 9 -26.21 26.01 -24.98
N LEU A 10 -26.61 26.32 -23.75
CA LEU A 10 -26.75 27.70 -23.26
C LEU A 10 -26.85 27.72 -21.72
N PHE A 11 -25.79 28.31 -21.15
CA PHE A 11 -25.68 28.82 -19.79
C PHE A 11 -26.62 30.02 -19.54
N GLY A 12 -26.93 30.26 -18.25
CA GLY A 12 -27.42 31.54 -17.71
C GLY A 12 -28.29 31.33 -16.45
N THR A 13 -27.74 31.35 -15.23
CA THR A 13 -27.70 32.52 -14.28
C THR A 13 -29.09 33.03 -13.89
N ASP A 14 -29.55 33.22 -12.65
CA ASP A 14 -28.95 33.35 -11.33
C ASP A 14 -30.08 33.20 -10.29
N LYS A 15 -29.79 32.61 -9.12
CA LYS A 15 -30.24 33.14 -7.81
C LYS A 15 -29.47 32.46 -6.68
N VAL A 16 -28.52 33.23 -6.17
CA VAL A 16 -27.70 32.97 -4.99
C VAL A 16 -28.59 32.94 -3.74
N TYR A 17 -28.51 31.85 -2.96
CA TYR A 17 -28.55 31.90 -1.49
C TYR A 17 -27.56 30.86 -0.94
N LYS A 18 -26.42 31.33 -0.44
CA LYS A 18 -25.52 30.58 0.43
C LYS A 18 -26.11 30.57 1.84
N ILE A 19 -26.39 29.40 2.42
CA ILE A 19 -26.19 29.12 3.87
C ILE A 19 -25.75 27.64 4.01
N PHE A 20 -24.69 27.45 4.78
CA PHE A 20 -23.99 26.20 5.10
C PHE A 20 -24.72 25.30 6.13
N PHE A 21 -24.26 24.03 6.18
CA PHE A 21 -24.23 23.06 7.30
C PHE A 21 -25.34 21.98 7.49
N LEU A 22 -24.89 20.73 7.23
CA LEU A 22 -25.12 19.42 7.88
C LEU A 22 -26.52 18.75 7.98
N PRO A 23 -26.58 17.39 7.88
CA PRO A 23 -27.78 16.62 7.58
C PRO A 23 -28.49 16.03 8.81
N GLN A 24 -29.82 16.18 8.81
CA GLN A 24 -30.86 15.18 9.14
C GLN A 24 -30.60 14.12 10.25
N ILE A 25 -30.45 14.54 11.51
CA ILE A 25 -30.82 13.72 12.70
C ILE A 25 -31.82 14.47 13.62
N TYR A 26 -32.34 15.62 13.18
CA TYR A 26 -33.21 16.46 13.99
C TYR A 26 -34.72 16.11 13.93
N LEU A 27 -35.13 15.13 13.10
CA LEU A 27 -36.54 14.79 12.89
C LEU A 27 -37.09 13.69 13.84
N ILE A 28 -36.24 13.02 14.61
CA ILE A 28 -36.66 11.95 15.54
C ILE A 28 -36.94 12.50 16.95
N ALA A 29 -36.31 13.62 17.34
CA ALA A 29 -36.50 14.21 18.67
C ALA A 29 -37.82 15.01 18.81
N GLN A 30 -38.36 15.57 17.71
CA GLN A 30 -39.64 16.28 17.75
C GLN A 30 -40.87 15.36 17.75
N ASN A 31 -40.72 14.07 17.39
CA ASN A 31 -41.85 13.12 17.37
C ASN A 31 -42.13 12.46 18.74
N MET A 32 -41.19 12.50 19.70
CA MET A 32 -41.41 11.94 21.05
C MET A 32 -42.38 12.76 21.91
N THR A 33 -42.44 14.08 21.72
CA THR A 33 -43.36 14.99 22.41
C THR A 33 -44.79 14.89 21.87
N VAL A 34 -44.93 14.59 20.57
CA VAL A 34 -46.24 14.38 19.91
C VAL A 34 -46.82 13.01 20.30
N LEU A 35 -45.99 11.97 20.44
CA LEU A 35 -46.41 10.63 20.85
C LEU A 35 -46.80 10.54 22.35
N THR A 36 -46.16 11.31 23.23
CA THR A 36 -46.57 11.41 24.65
C THR A 36 -47.88 12.18 24.83
N SER A 37 -48.16 13.17 23.97
CA SER A 37 -49.45 13.88 23.90
C SER A 37 -50.61 12.96 23.44
N LEU A 38 -50.36 12.10 22.45
CA LEU A 38 -51.34 11.15 21.92
C LEU A 38 -51.74 10.07 22.94
N LYS A 39 -50.83 9.62 23.81
CA LYS A 39 -51.11 8.57 24.81
C LYS A 39 -52.17 9.00 25.86
N ASN A 40 -52.35 10.31 26.06
CA ASN A 40 -53.24 10.84 27.09
C ASN A 40 -54.66 11.21 26.60
N ASN A 41 -54.96 11.07 25.29
CA ASN A 41 -56.19 11.61 24.69
C ASN A 41 -56.99 10.63 23.78
N VAL A 42 -56.76 9.32 23.85
CA VAL A 42 -57.53 8.35 23.06
C VAL A 42 -58.74 7.81 23.86
N PRO A 43 -59.99 7.98 23.38
CA PRO A 43 -61.16 7.38 24.02
C PRO A 43 -61.17 5.85 23.87
N ALA A 44 -61.68 5.14 24.87
CA ALA A 44 -61.60 3.68 25.06
C ALA A 44 -62.35 2.79 24.03
N SER A 45 -62.58 3.25 22.80
CA SER A 45 -63.34 2.51 21.77
C SER A 45 -62.55 2.18 20.49
N GLN A 46 -61.22 2.31 20.48
CA GLN A 46 -60.37 1.91 19.34
C GLN A 46 -59.26 0.95 19.79
N THR A 47 -59.54 -0.35 19.74
CA THR A 47 -58.62 -1.41 20.20
C THR A 47 -57.37 -1.57 19.33
N GLY A 48 -57.44 -1.31 18.02
CA GLY A 48 -56.29 -1.52 17.12
C GLY A 48 -55.15 -0.50 17.21
N MET A 49 -55.40 0.72 17.71
CA MET A 49 -54.36 1.75 17.85
C MET A 49 -53.60 1.62 19.17
N GLN A 50 -54.23 1.04 20.19
CA GLN A 50 -53.61 0.74 21.48
C GLN A 50 -52.60 -0.42 21.35
N ASP A 51 -52.93 -1.46 20.56
CA ASP A 51 -52.04 -2.61 20.31
C ASP A 51 -50.74 -2.20 19.59
N TYR A 52 -50.79 -1.21 18.70
CA TYR A 52 -49.60 -0.67 18.02
C TYR A 52 -48.70 0.15 18.96
N ILE A 53 -49.31 0.91 19.88
CA ILE A 53 -48.60 1.69 20.91
C ILE A 53 -47.96 0.73 21.93
N ASP A 54 -48.65 -0.33 22.34
CA ASP A 54 -48.11 -1.31 23.29
C ASP A 54 -47.01 -2.18 22.65
N TRP A 55 -47.11 -2.50 21.36
CA TRP A 55 -46.04 -3.18 20.61
C TRP A 55 -44.76 -2.32 20.50
N ALA A 56 -44.89 -1.01 20.26
CA ALA A 56 -43.75 -0.09 20.15
C ALA A 56 -43.04 0.18 21.50
N PHE A 57 -43.66 -0.13 22.64
CA PHE A 57 -43.12 0.08 23.99
C PHE A 57 -42.68 -1.20 24.72
N GLN A 58 -42.76 -2.39 24.10
CA GLN A 58 -42.24 -3.62 24.73
C GLN A 58 -40.70 -3.68 24.66
N PRO A 59 -39.99 -3.85 25.79
CA PRO A 59 -38.58 -4.24 25.76
C PRO A 59 -38.49 -5.67 25.22
N HIS A 60 -37.69 -5.92 24.19
CA HIS A 60 -37.32 -7.28 23.76
C HIS A 60 -36.54 -8.00 24.88
N THR A 61 -37.26 -8.47 25.90
CA THR A 61 -36.75 -9.10 27.12
C THR A 61 -36.20 -10.49 26.86
N SER A 62 -36.67 -11.22 25.85
CA SER A 62 -36.21 -12.58 25.53
C SER A 62 -34.79 -12.63 24.95
N PHE A 63 -34.40 -11.64 24.14
CA PHE A 63 -33.05 -11.55 23.57
C PHE A 63 -32.03 -11.09 24.61
N ILE A 64 -32.43 -10.20 25.52
CA ILE A 64 -31.60 -9.72 26.64
C ILE A 64 -31.49 -10.78 27.74
N GLU A 65 -32.54 -11.54 28.05
CA GLU A 65 -32.47 -12.69 28.97
C GLU A 65 -31.57 -13.81 28.43
N GLY A 66 -31.56 -14.05 27.10
CA GLY A 66 -30.62 -14.98 26.46
C GLY A 66 -29.16 -14.54 26.56
N LEU A 67 -28.88 -13.25 26.33
CA LEU A 67 -27.54 -12.67 26.48
C LEU A 67 -27.05 -12.59 27.94
N ILE A 68 -27.98 -12.57 28.91
CA ILE A 68 -27.66 -12.58 30.35
C ILE A 68 -27.49 -14.02 30.86
N ARG A 69 -28.27 -15.00 30.39
CA ARG A 69 -28.10 -16.43 30.70
C ARG A 69 -26.78 -16.99 30.16
N MET A 70 -26.42 -16.69 28.92
CA MET A 70 -25.11 -17.07 28.34
C MET A 70 -23.90 -16.49 29.11
N LYS A 71 -24.11 -15.44 29.91
CA LYS A 71 -23.06 -14.81 30.72
C LYS A 71 -23.00 -15.31 32.17
N LEU A 72 -23.98 -16.13 32.59
CA LEU A 72 -24.13 -16.60 33.97
C LEU A 72 -23.86 -18.11 34.13
N GLU A 73 -23.93 -18.90 33.06
CA GLU A 73 -23.55 -20.32 33.12
C GLU A 73 -22.05 -20.55 33.40
N ASP A 74 -21.20 -19.52 33.26
CA ASP A 74 -19.78 -19.54 33.66
C ASP A 74 -19.51 -19.27 35.16
N THR A 75 -20.53 -19.34 36.05
CA THR A 75 -20.34 -19.05 37.49
C THR A 75 -20.93 -20.05 38.50
N THR A 76 -21.32 -21.26 38.10
CA THR A 76 -21.80 -22.29 39.03
C THR A 76 -20.74 -23.35 39.32
N VAL A 77 -20.13 -23.27 40.51
CA VAL A 77 -19.44 -24.40 41.12
C VAL A 77 -20.47 -25.51 41.38
N LYS A 78 -20.15 -26.71 40.90
CA LYS A 78 -20.83 -27.98 41.21
C LYS A 78 -20.98 -28.16 42.72
N ASN A 79 -22.21 -28.43 43.19
CA ASN A 79 -22.43 -28.92 44.55
C ASN A 79 -21.90 -30.36 44.68
N PHE A 80 -21.18 -30.58 45.76
CA PHE A 80 -20.57 -31.84 46.19
C PHE A 80 -21.61 -32.90 46.56
N ASP A 81 -21.34 -34.15 46.16
CA ASP A 81 -21.54 -35.34 46.99
C ASP A 81 -20.29 -36.23 46.85
N GLN A 82 -19.70 -36.62 47.98
CA GLN A 82 -18.48 -37.45 48.17
C GLN A 82 -18.74 -38.97 47.86
N PRO A 83 -17.75 -39.92 47.83
CA PRO A 83 -16.37 -39.85 48.35
C PRO A 83 -15.22 -40.48 47.49
N THR A 84 -13.99 -40.07 47.83
CA THR A 84 -12.70 -40.81 47.80
C THR A 84 -12.11 -41.36 46.48
N ILE A 85 -10.95 -40.81 46.07
CA ILE A 85 -9.61 -41.46 45.90
C ILE A 85 -8.75 -40.59 44.94
N HIS A 86 -7.89 -39.76 45.53
CA HIS A 86 -6.43 -39.69 45.34
C HIS A 86 -5.75 -39.92 43.95
N TRP A 87 -5.02 -38.85 43.53
CA TRP A 87 -3.79 -38.73 42.72
C TRP A 87 -3.83 -38.35 41.23
N ASN A 88 -3.37 -37.11 41.01
CA ASN A 88 -2.32 -36.63 40.08
C ASN A 88 -2.30 -37.01 38.59
N ASN A 89 -2.00 -35.94 37.84
CA ASN A 89 -1.30 -35.82 36.55
C ASN A 89 -2.16 -35.72 35.28
N SER A 90 -1.59 -34.95 34.33
CA SER A 90 -2.05 -34.55 32.99
C SER A 90 -3.29 -33.65 33.00
N ALA A 91 -3.13 -32.34 32.75
CA ALA A 91 -3.02 -31.74 31.41
C ALA A 91 -4.32 -31.99 30.62
N ASP A 92 -5.13 -30.94 30.50
CA ASP A 92 -5.95 -30.61 29.32
C ASP A 92 -6.77 -29.34 29.63
N ASP A 93 -6.25 -28.22 29.17
CA ASP A 93 -6.98 -26.97 28.94
C ASP A 93 -7.73 -27.08 27.60
N ASN A 94 -8.95 -26.54 27.52
CA ASN A 94 -9.31 -25.64 26.42
C ASN A 94 -10.43 -24.67 26.84
N ASP A 95 -10.05 -23.40 26.75
CA ASP A 95 -10.73 -22.17 27.16
C ASP A 95 -11.99 -21.81 26.36
N TYR A 96 -12.89 -21.04 26.99
CA TYR A 96 -13.40 -19.79 26.39
C TYR A 96 -13.67 -18.77 27.51
N CYS A 97 -13.08 -17.57 27.42
CA CYS A 97 -13.44 -16.44 28.28
C CYS A 97 -13.30 -15.10 27.55
N PHE A 98 -14.26 -14.20 27.77
CA PHE A 98 -14.43 -12.93 27.04
C PHE A 98 -14.29 -11.69 27.96
N LYS A 99 -13.65 -10.62 27.42
CA LYS A 99 -13.75 -9.14 27.70
C LYS A 99 -12.63 -8.49 28.56
N HIS A 100 -12.08 -7.28 28.31
CA HIS A 100 -12.32 -6.09 27.44
C HIS A 100 -10.99 -5.26 27.37
N CYS A 101 -10.65 -4.52 26.32
CA CYS A 101 -11.31 -3.32 25.77
C CYS A 101 -10.76 -3.06 24.35
N ASP A 102 -11.61 -2.55 23.45
CA ASP A 102 -11.28 -2.11 22.09
C ASP A 102 -10.80 -3.23 21.14
N HIS A 103 -11.23 -3.15 19.87
CA HIS A 103 -11.12 -4.13 18.79
C HIS A 103 -12.17 -5.26 18.75
N VAL A 104 -12.78 -5.37 17.56
CA VAL A 104 -13.64 -6.44 17.06
C VAL A 104 -12.84 -7.74 17.04
N ALA A 105 -13.40 -8.86 17.52
CA ALA A 105 -12.83 -10.18 17.34
C ALA A 105 -13.81 -11.07 16.56
N VAL A 106 -13.35 -11.51 15.40
CA VAL A 106 -13.93 -12.58 14.58
C VAL A 106 -13.40 -13.90 15.13
N MET A 107 -14.27 -14.88 15.40
CA MET A 107 -13.84 -16.26 15.71
C MET A 107 -13.39 -16.96 14.41
N CYS A 108 -12.20 -17.57 14.43
CA CYS A 108 -11.77 -18.56 13.44
C CYS A 108 -11.81 -19.95 14.09
N PRO A 109 -12.43 -20.97 13.48
CA PRO A 109 -12.43 -22.33 13.99
C PRO A 109 -11.33 -23.15 13.29
N CYS A 110 -10.13 -23.19 13.87
CA CYS A 110 -9.09 -24.11 13.44
C CYS A 110 -8.53 -24.80 14.69
N ASN A 111 -8.93 -26.05 14.90
CA ASN A 111 -8.17 -26.99 15.72
C ASN A 111 -7.03 -27.48 14.83
N ASP A 112 -5.79 -27.10 15.12
CA ASP A 112 -4.60 -27.90 14.83
C ASP A 112 -3.43 -27.34 15.67
N ASP A 113 -2.71 -28.25 16.31
CA ASP A 113 -1.66 -28.00 17.28
C ASP A 113 -0.37 -27.52 16.59
N ASP A 114 -0.13 -26.20 16.49
CA ASP A 114 1.22 -25.61 16.37
C ASP A 114 1.20 -24.06 16.44
N CYS A 115 0.68 -23.50 17.55
CA CYS A 115 0.77 -22.06 17.81
C CYS A 115 1.59 -21.77 19.07
N SER A 116 2.76 -21.17 18.89
CA SER A 116 3.54 -20.56 19.96
C SER A 116 2.91 -19.23 20.40
N CYS A 117 1.83 -19.31 21.17
CA CYS A 117 1.13 -18.14 21.71
C CYS A 117 1.85 -17.58 22.95
N TYR A 118 2.39 -16.37 22.83
CA TYR A 118 2.85 -15.58 23.97
C TYR A 118 1.63 -15.14 24.80
N VAL A 119 1.39 -15.82 25.92
CA VAL A 119 0.29 -15.53 26.86
C VAL A 119 0.56 -14.22 27.62
N VAL A 120 -0.13 -13.13 27.25
CA VAL A 120 -0.15 -11.91 28.06
C VAL A 120 -1.21 -12.05 29.16
N ARG A 121 -0.81 -12.48 30.35
CA ARG A 121 -1.68 -12.60 31.53
C ARG A 121 -2.07 -11.22 32.07
N SER A 122 -3.32 -10.79 31.92
CA SER A 122 -3.86 -9.64 32.66
C SER A 122 -4.45 -10.08 34.01
N LYS A 123 -4.06 -9.43 35.12
CA LYS A 123 -4.57 -9.75 36.47
C LYS A 123 -6.09 -9.55 36.55
N ALA A 124 -6.82 -10.55 37.01
CA ALA A 124 -8.24 -10.44 37.32
C ALA A 124 -8.49 -9.31 38.35
N LEU A 125 -9.42 -8.40 38.04
CA LEU A 125 -9.73 -7.27 38.91
C LEU A 125 -10.43 -7.71 40.19
N SER A 126 -9.94 -7.20 41.33
CA SER A 126 -10.60 -7.39 42.63
C SER A 126 -12.00 -6.74 42.63
N HIS A 127 -12.91 -7.25 43.47
CA HIS A 127 -14.24 -6.67 43.64
C HIS A 127 -14.19 -5.18 44.00
N ARG A 128 -13.24 -4.78 44.86
CA ARG A 128 -13.00 -3.37 45.20
C ARG A 128 -12.66 -2.53 43.97
N GLN A 129 -11.80 -3.02 43.07
CA GLN A 129 -11.47 -2.31 41.83
C GLN A 129 -12.69 -2.21 40.89
N LYS A 130 -13.51 -3.27 40.80
CA LYS A 130 -14.74 -3.26 39.98
C LYS A 130 -15.74 -2.21 40.48
N VAL A 131 -15.98 -2.14 41.79
CA VAL A 131 -16.86 -1.14 42.41
C VAL A 131 -16.31 0.28 42.25
N CYS A 132 -15.00 0.49 42.43
CA CYS A 132 -14.38 1.80 42.22
C CYS A 132 -14.50 2.27 40.76
N ARG A 133 -14.37 1.37 39.79
CA ARG A 133 -14.57 1.69 38.37
C ARG A 133 -16.02 2.07 38.08
N LEU A 134 -16.98 1.30 38.61
CA LEU A 134 -18.40 1.62 38.49
C LEU A 134 -18.71 3.01 39.06
N TYR A 135 -18.21 3.33 40.27
CA TYR A 135 -18.42 4.64 40.89
C TYR A 135 -17.85 5.79 40.04
N LYS A 136 -16.62 5.64 39.53
CA LYS A 136 -16.01 6.65 38.65
C LYS A 136 -16.81 6.83 37.35
N ALA A 137 -17.27 5.74 36.74
CA ALA A 137 -18.07 5.78 35.53
C ALA A 137 -19.44 6.46 35.77
N ALA A 138 -20.07 6.19 36.92
CA ALA A 138 -21.33 6.83 37.30
C ALA A 138 -21.17 8.34 37.56
N LEU A 139 -20.05 8.78 38.16
CA LEU A 139 -19.75 10.22 38.29
C LEU A 139 -19.58 10.91 36.94
N ARG A 140 -18.90 10.28 35.98
CA ARG A 140 -18.76 10.78 34.60
C ARG A 140 -20.09 10.85 33.86
N LEU A 141 -21.00 9.92 34.17
CA LEU A 141 -22.34 9.94 33.64
C LEU A 141 -23.16 11.13 34.20
N CYS A 142 -23.01 11.45 35.49
CA CYS A 142 -23.58 12.68 36.07
C CYS A 142 -23.06 13.94 35.38
N ASP A 143 -21.76 13.98 35.05
CA ASP A 143 -21.21 15.09 34.26
C ASP A 143 -21.92 15.18 32.91
N SER A 144 -22.08 14.05 32.21
CA SER A 144 -22.69 14.05 30.87
C SER A 144 -24.14 14.55 30.82
N TRP A 145 -24.92 14.35 31.89
CA TRP A 145 -26.34 14.77 31.94
C TRP A 145 -26.58 16.15 32.54
N PHE A 146 -25.74 16.60 33.47
CA PHE A 146 -26.04 17.77 34.32
C PHE A 146 -25.05 18.93 34.18
N LEU A 147 -23.95 18.82 33.40
CA LEU A 147 -22.87 19.84 33.43
C LEU A 147 -23.19 21.27 32.92
N PRO A 148 -24.35 21.63 32.34
CA PRO A 148 -24.67 23.06 32.26
C PRO A 148 -25.00 23.66 33.63
N ASP A 149 -25.54 22.86 34.57
CA ASP A 149 -25.92 23.28 35.92
C ASP A 149 -25.01 22.64 36.98
N VAL A 150 -24.04 23.44 37.45
CA VAL A 150 -23.03 23.02 38.41
C VAL A 150 -23.63 22.65 39.77
N LEU A 151 -24.72 23.31 40.19
CA LEU A 151 -25.35 23.04 41.49
C LEU A 151 -26.09 21.70 41.46
N GLU A 152 -26.86 21.46 40.38
CA GLU A 152 -27.57 20.20 40.19
C GLU A 152 -26.61 19.03 40.00
N CYS A 153 -25.54 19.20 39.20
CA CYS A 153 -24.51 18.16 39.03
C CYS A 153 -23.85 17.79 40.36
N ARG A 154 -23.52 18.78 41.21
CA ARG A 154 -22.96 18.54 42.54
C ARG A 154 -23.94 17.81 43.45
N TYR A 155 -25.20 18.23 43.47
CA TYR A 155 -26.25 17.55 44.23
C TYR A 155 -26.37 16.07 43.84
N GLN A 156 -26.45 15.78 42.54
CA GLN A 156 -26.55 14.41 42.04
C GLN A 156 -25.33 13.56 42.38
N LYS A 157 -24.12 14.13 42.32
CA LYS A 157 -22.88 13.44 42.74
C LYS A 157 -22.85 13.14 44.24
N VAL A 158 -23.37 14.03 45.09
CA VAL A 158 -23.49 13.80 46.53
C VAL A 158 -24.50 12.68 46.82
N MET A 159 -25.63 12.66 46.13
CA MET A 159 -26.63 11.59 46.24
C MET A 159 -26.06 10.24 45.78
N LEU A 160 -25.31 10.22 44.68
CA LEU A 160 -24.62 9.03 44.21
C LEU A 160 -23.59 8.54 45.24
N ARG A 161 -22.80 9.44 45.82
CA ARG A 161 -21.82 9.10 46.86
C ARG A 161 -22.49 8.47 48.08
N ALA A 162 -23.57 9.07 48.57
CA ALA A 162 -24.32 8.56 49.72
C ALA A 162 -24.84 7.13 49.48
N ARG A 163 -25.28 6.81 48.25
CA ARG A 163 -25.70 5.45 47.87
C ARG A 163 -24.55 4.44 47.93
N PHE A 164 -23.36 4.80 47.43
CA PHE A 164 -22.20 3.91 47.49
C PHE A 164 -21.70 3.72 48.94
N ASP A 165 -21.73 4.77 49.76
CA ASP A 165 -21.33 4.68 51.16
C ASP A 165 -22.31 3.84 51.99
N TYR A 166 -23.61 3.89 51.70
CA TYR A 166 -24.63 3.04 52.36
C TYR A 166 -24.34 1.54 52.21
N TYR A 167 -23.93 1.10 51.03
CA TYR A 167 -23.64 -0.32 50.75
C TYR A 167 -22.17 -0.73 51.00
N LYS A 168 -21.32 0.18 51.46
CA LYS A 168 -19.87 -0.05 51.67
C LYS A 168 -19.59 -1.15 52.71
N GLY A 169 -20.47 -1.30 53.71
CA GLY A 169 -20.34 -2.24 54.82
C GLY A 169 -20.99 -3.61 54.61
N GLU A 170 -21.59 -3.87 53.43
CA GLU A 170 -22.26 -5.14 53.15
C GLU A 170 -21.25 -6.30 53.28
N LYS A 171 -21.66 -7.43 53.85
CA LYS A 171 -20.76 -8.58 54.09
C LYS A 171 -21.08 -9.77 53.20
N ASP A 172 -22.34 -9.90 52.78
CA ASP A 172 -22.82 -11.00 51.94
C ASP A 172 -22.22 -10.94 50.51
N PRO A 173 -21.48 -11.98 50.07
CA PRO A 173 -20.84 -12.01 48.76
C PRO A 173 -21.84 -12.05 47.59
N VAL A 174 -22.98 -12.72 47.76
CA VAL A 174 -24.00 -12.85 46.68
C VAL A 174 -24.65 -11.51 46.44
N LYS A 175 -25.05 -10.85 47.53
CA LYS A 175 -25.65 -9.52 47.49
C LYS A 175 -24.70 -8.45 46.95
N LYS A 176 -23.40 -8.51 47.27
CA LYS A 176 -22.37 -7.63 46.67
C LYS A 176 -22.28 -7.76 45.16
N GLN A 177 -22.32 -8.98 44.66
CA GLN A 177 -22.24 -9.26 43.23
C GLN A 177 -23.51 -8.79 42.51
N GLN A 178 -24.68 -9.01 43.12
CA GLN A 178 -25.96 -8.52 42.61
C GLN A 178 -26.01 -7.00 42.54
N LEU A 179 -25.61 -6.29 43.61
CA LEU A 179 -25.54 -4.82 43.63
C LEU A 179 -24.59 -4.26 42.57
N LEU A 180 -23.45 -4.92 42.32
CA LEU A 180 -22.53 -4.53 41.26
C LEU A 180 -23.16 -4.72 39.87
N LEU A 181 -23.87 -5.83 39.65
CA LEU A 181 -24.57 -6.11 38.39
C LEU A 181 -25.70 -5.10 38.15
N ASP A 182 -26.51 -4.82 39.17
CA ASP A 182 -27.59 -3.84 39.09
C ASP A 182 -27.05 -2.43 38.81
N GLY A 183 -25.95 -2.04 39.46
CA GLY A 183 -25.30 -0.76 39.20
C GLY A 183 -24.72 -0.65 37.78
N LEU A 184 -24.12 -1.72 37.25
CA LEU A 184 -23.64 -1.77 35.86
C LEU A 184 -24.80 -1.71 34.85
N LYS A 185 -25.92 -2.38 35.16
CA LYS A 185 -27.14 -2.34 34.34
C LYS A 185 -27.72 -0.92 34.32
N GLU A 186 -27.82 -0.28 35.48
CA GLU A 186 -28.29 1.11 35.57
C GLU A 186 -27.39 2.06 34.77
N LEU A 187 -26.07 1.95 34.93
CA LEU A 187 -25.08 2.76 34.18
C LEU A 187 -25.27 2.62 32.66
N TRP A 188 -25.50 1.39 32.18
CA TRP A 188 -25.74 1.13 30.76
C TRP A 188 -27.05 1.73 30.26
N THR A 189 -28.14 1.51 30.99
CA THR A 189 -29.46 2.01 30.61
C THR A 189 -29.56 3.53 30.59
N LYS A 190 -28.82 4.20 31.47
CA LYS A 190 -28.84 5.67 31.61
C LYS A 190 -27.73 6.37 30.83
N ARG A 191 -27.00 5.67 29.96
CA ARG A 191 -25.87 6.25 29.23
C ARG A 191 -26.33 7.44 28.36
N HIS A 192 -25.65 8.58 28.50
CA HIS A 192 -25.94 9.75 27.68
C HIS A 192 -25.54 9.48 26.22
N PRO A 193 -26.39 9.84 25.22
CA PRO A 193 -26.07 9.62 23.81
C PRO A 193 -24.85 10.41 23.31
N CYS A 194 -24.50 11.52 23.98
CA CYS A 194 -23.29 12.30 23.69
C CYS A 194 -22.47 12.52 24.97
N PRO A 195 -21.66 11.54 25.42
CA PRO A 195 -20.98 11.62 26.70
C PRO A 195 -19.99 12.79 26.72
N PHE A 196 -19.85 13.43 27.88
CA PHE A 196 -18.87 14.49 28.07
C PHE A 196 -17.45 13.93 27.92
N THR A 197 -16.68 14.46 26.97
CA THR A 197 -15.26 14.15 26.77
C THR A 197 -14.42 15.33 27.21
N TYR A 198 -13.31 15.06 27.93
CA TYR A 198 -12.36 16.12 28.25
C TYR A 198 -11.63 16.57 26.99
N THR A 199 -11.18 17.81 27.01
CA THR A 199 -10.51 18.46 25.88
C THR A 199 -9.37 17.60 25.30
N TYR A 200 -8.59 16.94 26.15
CA TYR A 200 -7.44 16.11 25.79
C TYR A 200 -7.69 14.60 25.83
N ASP A 201 -8.90 14.14 26.13
CA ASP A 201 -9.24 12.71 26.06
C ASP A 201 -9.47 12.29 24.61
N PRO A 202 -9.36 10.99 24.24
CA PRO A 202 -9.78 10.50 22.94
C PRO A 202 -11.20 11.00 22.60
N TYR A 203 -11.38 11.56 21.40
CA TYR A 203 -12.61 12.25 20.95
C TYR A 203 -12.87 13.65 21.56
N GLY A 204 -11.93 14.18 22.34
CA GLY A 204 -11.90 15.56 22.82
C GLY A 204 -11.44 16.56 21.75
N CYS A 205 -11.83 17.82 21.86
CA CYS A 205 -11.56 18.85 20.85
C CYS A 205 -10.08 19.26 20.71
N ALA A 206 -9.22 18.94 21.69
CA ALA A 206 -7.77 19.14 21.66
C ALA A 206 -6.96 17.83 21.65
N TYR A 207 -7.62 16.67 21.53
CA TYR A 207 -6.95 15.38 21.44
C TYR A 207 -5.98 15.35 20.26
N ASN A 208 -4.71 15.05 20.52
CA ASN A 208 -3.60 15.03 19.54
C ASN A 208 -3.35 16.36 18.78
N ARG A 209 -3.79 17.51 19.30
CA ARG A 209 -3.44 18.81 18.70
C ARG A 209 -2.12 19.39 19.22
N GLU A 210 -1.70 18.98 20.42
CA GLU A 210 -0.41 19.31 20.99
C GLU A 210 0.46 18.05 21.02
N GLU A 211 1.74 18.18 20.65
CA GLU A 211 2.70 17.09 20.82
C GLU A 211 2.84 16.80 22.32
N PRO A 212 2.79 15.52 22.76
CA PRO A 212 3.07 15.21 24.15
C PRO A 212 4.49 15.67 24.49
N PRO A 213 4.73 16.21 25.69
CA PRO A 213 6.06 16.63 26.10
C PRO A 213 7.04 15.45 25.98
N PRO A 214 8.30 15.69 25.55
CA PRO A 214 9.29 14.63 25.40
C PRO A 214 9.48 13.86 26.70
N ASP A 215 9.72 12.55 26.59
CA ASP A 215 9.80 11.64 27.74
C ASP A 215 10.82 12.10 28.79
N SER A 216 11.89 12.79 28.37
CA SER A 216 12.90 13.38 29.26
C SER A 216 12.37 14.45 30.20
N ILE A 217 11.22 15.06 29.92
CA ILE A 217 10.55 16.05 30.78
C ILE A 217 9.53 15.35 31.70
N VAL A 218 8.92 14.26 31.25
CA VAL A 218 7.91 13.51 32.01
C VAL A 218 8.55 12.57 33.04
N ASP A 219 9.76 12.10 32.77
CA ASP A 219 10.46 11.10 33.59
C ASP A 219 11.41 11.71 34.63
N VAL A 220 11.46 13.05 34.75
CA VAL A 220 12.32 13.76 35.72
C VAL A 220 11.88 13.54 37.16
N ASP A 221 10.57 13.36 37.38
CA ASP A 221 9.96 13.35 38.71
C ASP A 221 9.69 11.95 39.28
N TRP A 222 10.05 10.87 38.55
CA TRP A 222 9.75 9.49 38.98
C TRP A 222 10.95 8.85 39.69
N GLU A 223 10.87 8.71 41.02
CA GLU A 223 11.85 7.95 41.79
C GLU A 223 11.68 6.43 41.58
N HIS A 224 12.78 5.67 41.70
CA HIS A 224 12.81 4.20 41.50
C HIS A 224 11.68 3.40 42.17
N PRO A 225 11.22 3.72 43.41
CA PRO A 225 10.11 3.00 44.05
C PRO A 225 8.74 3.20 43.39
N GLU A 226 8.51 4.35 42.74
CA GLU A 226 7.25 4.65 42.07
C GLU A 226 7.15 3.97 40.70
N ARG A 227 8.29 3.78 40.02
CA ARG A 227 8.39 2.97 38.79
C ARG A 227 7.99 1.51 39.05
N ASP A 228 8.43 0.94 40.18
CA ASP A 228 8.08 -0.42 40.61
C ASP A 228 6.57 -0.59 40.89
N GLN A 229 5.86 0.51 41.17
CA GLN A 229 4.41 0.49 41.40
C GLN A 229 3.60 0.38 40.11
N TYR A 230 4.18 0.77 38.97
CA TYR A 230 3.55 0.77 37.65
C TYR A 230 4.39 0.05 36.57
N PRO A 231 4.79 -1.21 36.80
CA PRO A 231 5.74 -1.91 35.93
C PRO A 231 5.21 -2.11 34.50
N HIS A 232 3.90 -2.28 34.33
CA HIS A 232 3.28 -2.41 33.00
C HIS A 232 3.22 -1.09 32.22
N TYR A 233 3.12 0.05 32.90
CA TYR A 233 3.11 1.37 32.25
C TYR A 233 4.49 1.67 31.67
N PHE A 234 5.54 1.48 32.48
CA PHE A 234 6.93 1.63 32.03
C PHE A 234 7.33 0.55 31.03
N ALA A 235 6.97 -0.73 31.22
CA ALA A 235 7.27 -1.78 30.24
C ALA A 235 6.61 -1.54 28.86
N LYS A 236 5.46 -0.87 28.79
CA LYS A 236 4.80 -0.52 27.51
C LYS A 236 5.36 0.77 26.89
N ARG A 237 5.94 1.68 27.69
CA ARG A 237 6.66 2.89 27.22
C ARG A 237 8.11 2.61 26.82
N GLU A 238 8.78 1.74 27.57
CA GLU A 238 10.17 1.31 27.38
C GLU A 238 10.29 0.13 26.41
N GLN A 239 9.16 -0.47 26.01
CA GLN A 239 9.12 -1.17 24.74
C GLN A 239 9.63 -0.19 23.70
N PRO A 240 10.81 -0.42 23.08
CA PRO A 240 11.18 0.37 21.93
C PRO A 240 9.97 0.31 21.00
N VAL A 241 9.52 1.46 20.52
CA VAL A 241 8.70 1.47 19.31
C VAL A 241 9.54 0.68 18.32
N ASN A 242 9.19 -0.59 18.15
CA ASN A 242 9.85 -1.51 17.26
C ASN A 242 9.52 -1.02 15.85
N ASN A 243 10.21 0.04 15.45
CA ASN A 243 10.58 0.31 14.07
C ASN A 243 11.64 -0.72 13.62
N HIS A 244 11.67 -1.92 14.22
CA HIS A 244 12.48 -3.05 13.81
C HIS A 244 11.95 -3.78 12.58
N SER A 245 10.81 -3.37 12.03
CA SER A 245 10.44 -3.70 10.64
C SER A 245 10.86 -2.64 9.61
N LEU A 246 11.50 -1.54 10.03
CA LEU A 246 11.98 -0.47 9.15
C LEU A 246 13.51 -0.30 9.17
N SER A 247 14.26 -1.10 9.93
CA SER A 247 15.72 -1.16 9.79
C SER A 247 16.10 -2.27 8.82
N ASN A 248 15.71 -2.18 7.54
CA ASN A 248 16.16 -3.12 6.53
C ASN A 248 17.68 -2.96 6.29
N GLY A 249 18.45 -3.78 7.02
CA GLY A 249 19.36 -4.74 6.42
C GLY A 249 20.43 -4.18 5.48
N GLY A 250 21.26 -3.25 5.95
CA GLY A 250 22.44 -2.87 5.19
C GLY A 250 23.55 -2.38 6.11
N LEU A 251 24.80 -2.76 5.84
CA LEU A 251 25.94 -2.21 6.56
C LEU A 251 26.06 -0.71 6.27
N PHE A 252 25.88 -0.31 5.02
CA PHE A 252 25.99 1.07 4.56
C PHE A 252 24.68 1.59 3.97
N LYS A 253 24.44 2.89 4.12
CA LYS A 253 23.34 3.61 3.48
C LYS A 253 23.87 4.58 2.42
N PRO A 254 23.41 4.50 1.16
CA PRO A 254 23.77 5.48 0.15
C PRO A 254 23.06 6.82 0.42
N VAL A 255 23.76 7.92 0.18
CA VAL A 255 23.22 9.28 0.33
C VAL A 255 23.16 9.97 -1.03
N GLU A 256 24.25 9.91 -1.78
CA GLU A 256 24.40 10.51 -3.10
C GLU A 256 25.19 9.54 -3.99
N GLN A 257 24.76 9.40 -5.24
CA GLN A 257 25.50 8.67 -6.27
C GLN A 257 25.70 9.55 -7.51
N VAL A 258 26.96 9.73 -7.90
CA VAL A 258 27.34 10.34 -9.17
C VAL A 258 27.59 9.22 -10.16
N LEU A 259 27.00 9.31 -11.35
CA LEU A 259 27.21 8.35 -12.43
C LEU A 259 27.60 9.11 -13.69
N CYS A 260 28.74 8.76 -14.27
CA CYS A 260 29.24 9.38 -15.48
C CYS A 260 29.46 8.34 -16.57
N ILE A 261 28.84 8.55 -17.73
CA ILE A 261 29.13 7.83 -18.97
C ILE A 261 30.10 8.70 -19.75
N SER A 262 31.38 8.34 -19.76
CA SER A 262 32.45 9.14 -20.37
C SER A 262 32.57 8.90 -21.87
N LYS A 263 32.30 7.68 -22.33
CA LYS A 263 32.39 7.33 -23.75
C LYS A 263 31.39 6.24 -24.10
N ILE A 264 30.78 6.40 -25.28
CA ILE A 264 29.82 5.46 -25.86
C ILE A 264 30.38 4.99 -27.20
N ASP A 265 30.63 3.69 -27.33
CA ASP A 265 31.05 3.07 -28.58
C ASP A 265 29.92 2.17 -29.12
N PHE A 266 29.26 2.66 -30.17
CA PHE A 266 28.16 1.95 -30.84
C PHE A 266 28.62 0.73 -31.64
N VAL A 267 29.87 0.72 -32.13
CA VAL A 267 30.38 -0.34 -33.01
C VAL A 267 30.73 -1.57 -32.19
N ASN A 268 31.41 -1.37 -31.07
CA ASN A 268 31.82 -2.45 -30.18
C ASN A 268 30.80 -2.77 -29.10
N HIS A 269 29.73 -1.97 -28.98
CA HIS A 269 28.73 -2.05 -27.92
C HIS A 269 29.36 -1.91 -26.53
N VAL A 270 30.12 -0.83 -26.33
CA VAL A 270 30.89 -0.58 -25.10
C VAL A 270 30.53 0.76 -24.48
N LEU A 271 30.36 0.79 -23.16
CA LEU A 271 30.26 2.01 -22.35
C LEU A 271 31.46 2.11 -21.42
N GLU A 272 32.18 3.22 -21.46
CA GLU A 272 33.17 3.54 -20.41
C GLU A 272 32.52 4.46 -19.38
N CYS A 273 32.54 4.03 -18.12
CA CYS A 273 31.81 4.70 -17.06
C CYS A 273 32.63 4.79 -15.77
N PHE A 274 32.26 5.75 -14.93
CA PHE A 274 32.67 5.76 -13.54
C PHE A 274 31.49 6.13 -12.66
N THR A 275 31.50 5.65 -11.42
CA THR A 275 30.53 6.05 -10.41
C THR A 275 31.22 6.45 -9.12
N GLU A 276 30.70 7.50 -8.49
CA GLU A 276 31.07 7.88 -7.14
C GLU A 276 29.89 7.70 -6.21
N ILE A 277 30.07 6.94 -5.15
CA ILE A 277 29.00 6.67 -4.18
C ILE A 277 29.41 7.26 -2.84
N LEU A 278 28.61 8.20 -2.34
CA LEU A 278 28.70 8.71 -0.98
C LEU A 278 27.87 7.80 -0.08
N VAL A 279 28.54 7.07 0.80
CA VAL A 279 27.90 6.13 1.72
C VAL A 279 28.11 6.54 3.17
N PHE A 280 27.09 6.29 3.98
CA PHE A 280 27.11 6.49 5.43
C PHE A 280 27.11 5.11 6.12
N PRO A 281 28.02 4.85 7.08
CA PRO A 281 28.02 3.60 7.82
C PRO A 281 26.84 3.55 8.80
N ASN A 282 26.13 2.43 8.88
CA ASN A 282 25.06 2.25 9.87
C ASN A 282 25.59 1.79 11.23
N ALA A 283 26.81 1.23 11.28
CA ALA A 283 27.47 0.82 12.51
C ALA A 283 28.99 1.06 12.44
N PRO A 284 29.67 1.28 13.59
CA PRO A 284 31.12 1.40 13.63
C PRO A 284 31.79 0.05 13.29
N LYS A 285 33.09 0.06 13.02
CA LYS A 285 33.88 -1.15 12.73
C LYS A 285 33.50 -1.92 11.47
N GLN A 286 32.65 -1.37 10.61
CA GLN A 286 32.38 -1.94 9.29
C GLN A 286 33.57 -1.74 8.35
N ARG A 287 33.93 -2.78 7.59
CA ARG A 287 35.16 -2.80 6.77
C ARG A 287 34.93 -3.22 5.32
N VAL A 288 33.73 -3.68 5.00
CA VAL A 288 33.39 -4.18 3.66
C VAL A 288 32.12 -3.51 3.20
N ILE A 289 32.18 -2.92 2.01
CA ILE A 289 31.02 -2.37 1.32
C ILE A 289 30.54 -3.42 0.32
N CYS A 290 29.27 -3.76 0.41
CA CYS A 290 28.59 -4.73 -0.44
C CYS A 290 27.78 -3.98 -1.50
N LEU A 291 28.09 -4.21 -2.78
CA LEU A 291 27.41 -3.63 -3.94
C LEU A 291 26.94 -4.73 -4.89
N ASN A 292 25.87 -4.47 -5.62
CA ASN A 292 25.39 -5.33 -6.70
C ASN A 292 25.97 -4.83 -8.02
N CYS A 293 26.52 -5.74 -8.80
CA CYS A 293 27.18 -5.44 -10.06
C CYS A 293 27.34 -6.73 -10.86
N SER A 294 26.67 -6.78 -12.01
CA SER A 294 26.73 -7.91 -12.93
C SER A 294 28.13 -8.10 -13.53
N ASN A 295 28.45 -9.31 -13.97
CA ASN A 295 29.73 -9.63 -14.62
C ASN A 295 29.95 -8.88 -15.95
N GLN A 296 28.89 -8.39 -16.61
CA GLN A 296 29.03 -7.56 -17.81
C GLN A 296 29.66 -6.18 -17.52
N CYS A 297 29.69 -5.76 -16.25
CA CYS A 297 30.42 -4.59 -15.77
C CYS A 297 31.83 -5.01 -15.32
N LYS A 298 32.83 -4.79 -16.18
CA LYS A 298 34.24 -5.05 -15.86
C LYS A 298 34.82 -3.90 -15.05
N ILE A 299 35.10 -4.15 -13.77
CA ILE A 299 35.71 -3.15 -12.88
C ILE A 299 37.18 -2.93 -13.24
N LYS A 300 37.57 -1.69 -13.58
CA LYS A 300 38.96 -1.29 -13.84
C LYS A 300 39.73 -1.07 -12.55
N ARG A 301 39.18 -0.23 -11.67
CA ARG A 301 39.77 0.09 -10.35
C ARG A 301 38.72 0.68 -9.41
N ILE A 302 38.99 0.54 -8.11
CA ILE A 302 38.21 1.13 -7.03
C ILE A 302 39.15 1.88 -6.11
N TYR A 303 38.83 3.12 -5.73
CA TYR A 303 39.66 3.90 -4.82
C TYR A 303 38.83 4.85 -3.96
N PHE A 304 39.43 5.32 -2.86
CA PHE A 304 38.81 6.24 -1.91
C PHE A 304 39.60 7.55 -1.88
N ASN A 305 38.94 8.70 -2.02
CA ASN A 305 39.56 10.04 -1.95
C ASN A 305 40.87 10.21 -2.76
N LYS A 306 40.95 9.64 -3.98
CA LYS A 306 42.14 9.62 -4.85
C LYS A 306 43.37 8.89 -4.27
N GLY A 307 43.18 8.02 -3.28
CA GLY A 307 44.21 7.16 -2.71
C GLY A 307 44.54 5.94 -3.57
N SER A 308 45.24 4.97 -2.96
CA SER A 308 45.60 3.70 -3.59
C SER A 308 44.37 2.85 -3.96
N ASN A 309 44.54 1.93 -4.90
CA ASN A 309 43.49 1.00 -5.30
C ASN A 309 43.09 0.12 -4.11
N ALA A 310 41.80 0.11 -3.80
CA ALA A 310 41.23 -0.76 -2.80
C ALA A 310 41.12 -2.20 -3.33
N TYR A 311 41.29 -3.16 -2.42
CA TYR A 311 41.04 -4.55 -2.74
C TYR A 311 39.53 -4.79 -2.90
N PHE A 312 39.14 -5.46 -3.98
CA PHE A 312 37.76 -5.86 -4.22
C PHE A 312 37.67 -7.32 -4.69
N GLU A 313 36.53 -7.92 -4.41
CA GLU A 313 36.16 -9.26 -4.85
C GLU A 313 34.88 -9.13 -5.67
N HIS A 314 34.93 -9.54 -6.95
CA HIS A 314 33.77 -9.57 -7.84
C HIS A 314 33.42 -11.03 -8.14
N LYS A 315 32.29 -11.48 -7.61
CA LYS A 315 31.78 -12.84 -7.74
C LYS A 315 30.62 -12.88 -8.73
N ASN A 316 30.68 -13.80 -9.68
CA ASN A 316 29.55 -14.12 -10.53
C ASN A 316 28.79 -15.32 -9.94
N PHE A 317 27.66 -15.04 -9.30
CA PHE A 317 26.85 -16.11 -8.71
C PHE A 317 26.21 -17.03 -9.76
N ILE A 318 25.95 -16.53 -10.98
CA ILE A 318 25.34 -17.29 -12.07
C ILE A 318 26.32 -18.33 -12.63
N GLU A 319 27.59 -17.97 -12.84
CA GLU A 319 28.62 -18.90 -13.35
C GLU A 319 28.92 -20.04 -12.35
N THR A 320 28.85 -19.78 -11.04
CA THR A 320 28.97 -20.83 -10.02
C THR A 320 27.89 -21.92 -10.12
N MET A 321 26.79 -21.64 -10.82
CA MET A 321 25.69 -22.58 -11.03
C MET A 321 25.85 -23.42 -12.31
N ASN A 322 27.01 -23.42 -12.99
CA ASN A 322 27.33 -24.32 -14.12
C ASN A 322 27.17 -25.81 -13.72
N ARG A 323 25.92 -26.25 -13.65
CA ARG A 323 25.39 -27.60 -13.58
C ARG A 323 24.58 -27.74 -14.86
N ASP A 324 24.63 -28.90 -15.50
CA ASP A 324 23.83 -29.16 -16.69
C ASP A 324 22.34 -29.10 -16.30
N PHE A 325 21.73 -27.94 -16.54
CA PHE A 325 20.34 -27.64 -16.17
C PHE A 325 19.35 -28.60 -16.85
N ASP A 326 19.74 -29.18 -17.98
CA ASP A 326 18.93 -30.08 -18.79
C ASP A 326 18.70 -31.47 -18.15
N GLU A 327 19.54 -31.89 -17.19
CA GLU A 327 19.43 -33.20 -16.54
C GLU A 327 18.90 -33.14 -15.09
N MET A 328 18.64 -31.95 -14.56
CA MET A 328 18.25 -31.78 -13.16
C MET A 328 16.72 -31.89 -12.94
N PRO A 329 16.26 -32.59 -11.87
CA PRO A 329 14.85 -32.59 -11.53
C PRO A 329 14.37 -31.19 -11.09
N ASN A 330 13.15 -30.81 -11.50
CA ASN A 330 12.58 -29.47 -11.29
C ASN A 330 12.68 -28.96 -9.84
N GLU A 331 12.46 -29.81 -8.84
CA GLU A 331 12.54 -29.43 -7.42
C GLU A 331 13.94 -28.94 -7.03
N THR A 332 14.98 -29.64 -7.49
CA THR A 332 16.37 -29.24 -7.21
C THR A 332 16.77 -27.97 -7.95
N LEU A 333 16.22 -27.77 -9.15
CA LEU A 333 16.40 -26.55 -9.92
C LEU A 333 15.78 -25.36 -9.20
N ILE A 334 14.51 -25.47 -8.80
CA ILE A 334 13.77 -24.40 -8.12
C ILE A 334 14.45 -24.04 -6.79
N LYS A 335 14.90 -25.05 -6.02
CA LYS A 335 15.65 -24.82 -4.79
C LYS A 335 16.98 -24.10 -5.07
N GLY A 336 17.73 -24.51 -6.09
CA GLY A 336 18.96 -23.85 -6.50
C GLY A 336 18.76 -22.40 -6.96
N LEU A 337 17.69 -22.13 -7.72
CA LEU A 337 17.31 -20.77 -8.14
C LEU A 337 16.88 -19.91 -6.95
N SER A 338 16.19 -20.47 -5.97
CA SER A 338 15.79 -19.77 -4.75
C SER A 338 17.00 -19.41 -3.89
N GLU A 339 17.95 -20.34 -3.70
CA GLU A 339 19.22 -20.05 -3.02
C GLU A 339 20.05 -18.99 -3.76
N LEU A 340 20.00 -18.98 -5.10
CA LEU A 340 20.63 -17.96 -5.92
C LEU A 340 19.93 -16.61 -5.75
N ALA A 341 18.60 -16.59 -5.72
CA ALA A 341 17.77 -15.41 -5.46
C ALA A 341 18.16 -14.75 -4.14
N GLU A 342 18.28 -15.52 -3.06
CA GLU A 342 18.69 -15.03 -1.75
C GLU A 342 20.13 -14.48 -1.76
N LYS A 343 21.06 -15.12 -2.49
CA LYS A 343 22.44 -14.63 -2.62
C LYS A 343 22.55 -13.36 -3.47
N MET A 344 21.67 -13.23 -4.46
CA MET A 344 21.58 -12.07 -5.36
C MET A 344 20.81 -10.91 -4.73
N ASP A 345 20.03 -11.19 -3.69
CA ASP A 345 19.27 -10.21 -2.96
C ASP A 345 20.23 -9.18 -2.31
N PRO A 346 20.10 -7.89 -2.64
CA PRO A 346 20.91 -6.83 -2.04
C PRO A 346 20.86 -6.77 -0.50
N ASP A 347 19.76 -7.22 0.12
CA ASP A 347 19.48 -6.99 1.54
C ASP A 347 19.94 -8.16 2.45
N THR A 348 20.36 -9.30 1.90
CA THR A 348 20.87 -10.46 2.68
C THR A 348 22.33 -10.31 3.11
N GLY A 349 23.00 -9.24 2.68
CA GLY A 349 24.41 -8.95 2.99
C GLY A 349 25.43 -9.76 2.18
N VAL A 350 24.95 -10.68 1.33
CA VAL A 350 25.74 -11.29 0.26
C VAL A 350 25.69 -10.35 -0.95
N ALA A 351 26.84 -10.11 -1.58
CA ALA A 351 26.95 -9.18 -2.69
C ALA A 351 27.94 -9.69 -3.73
N GLU A 352 27.65 -9.35 -4.99
CA GLU A 352 28.48 -9.66 -6.14
C GLU A 352 29.80 -8.91 -6.06
N LEU A 353 29.76 -7.62 -5.70
CA LEU A 353 30.94 -6.78 -5.56
C LEU A 353 31.17 -6.43 -4.09
N LYS A 354 32.22 -7.01 -3.50
CA LYS A 354 32.66 -6.71 -2.14
C LYS A 354 33.92 -5.86 -2.16
N VAL A 355 33.81 -4.63 -1.67
CA VAL A 355 34.93 -3.68 -1.62
C VAL A 355 35.46 -3.61 -0.18
N ARG A 356 36.73 -3.96 0.02
CA ARG A 356 37.38 -3.82 1.34
C ARG A 356 37.87 -2.39 1.53
N ILE A 357 37.44 -1.77 2.63
CA ILE A 357 37.84 -0.41 2.98
C ILE A 357 39.31 -0.44 3.44
N PRO A 358 40.20 0.38 2.86
CA PRO A 358 41.60 0.43 3.26
C PRO A 358 41.77 0.97 4.69
N PRO A 359 42.81 0.53 5.44
CA PRO A 359 43.05 0.94 6.83
C PRO A 359 43.08 2.45 7.06
N GLU A 360 43.57 3.20 6.07
CA GLU A 360 43.63 4.66 6.08
C GLU A 360 42.25 5.33 6.29
N VAL A 361 41.17 4.67 5.87
CA VAL A 361 39.80 5.21 5.92
C VAL A 361 39.03 4.72 7.16
N TRP A 362 39.54 3.73 7.90
CA TRP A 362 38.84 3.13 9.05
C TRP A 362 38.46 4.14 10.13
N HIS A 363 39.31 5.14 10.38
CA HIS A 363 39.02 6.20 11.35
C HIS A 363 37.75 7.00 11.01
N LYS A 364 37.44 7.20 9.72
CA LYS A 364 36.21 7.87 9.27
C LYS A 364 34.98 7.00 9.53
N VAL A 365 35.10 5.70 9.26
CA VAL A 365 34.02 4.75 9.49
C VAL A 365 33.72 4.58 10.97
N ASP A 366 34.76 4.44 11.80
CA ASP A 366 34.60 4.28 13.25
C ASP A 366 34.07 5.53 13.94
N SER A 367 34.32 6.71 13.35
CA SER A 367 33.71 7.98 13.77
C SER A 367 32.35 8.26 13.13
N MET A 368 31.74 7.28 12.45
CA MET A 368 30.43 7.39 11.80
C MET A 368 30.34 8.55 10.81
N LYS A 369 31.41 8.81 10.07
CA LYS A 369 31.46 9.82 9.00
C LYS A 369 31.20 9.19 7.64
N SER A 370 30.64 9.98 6.72
CA SER A 370 30.44 9.55 5.34
C SER A 370 31.77 9.35 4.62
N ILE A 371 31.78 8.38 3.70
CA ILE A 371 32.92 8.03 2.86
C ILE A 371 32.48 8.02 1.40
N ARG A 372 33.38 8.46 0.51
CA ARG A 372 33.15 8.47 -0.94
C ARG A 372 33.99 7.38 -1.59
N VAL A 373 33.33 6.50 -2.33
CA VAL A 373 33.94 5.41 -3.10
C VAL A 373 33.86 5.77 -4.56
N HIS A 374 34.98 5.69 -5.28
CA HIS A 374 35.02 5.89 -6.73
C HIS A 374 35.32 4.54 -7.41
N ILE A 375 34.52 4.18 -8.41
CA ILE A 375 34.60 2.92 -9.14
C ILE A 375 34.65 3.23 -10.63
N ASP A 376 35.76 2.88 -11.27
CA ASP A 376 35.91 2.94 -12.72
C ASP A 376 35.57 1.57 -13.32
N PHE A 377 34.71 1.54 -14.34
CA PHE A 377 34.28 0.28 -14.96
C PHE A 377 33.94 0.44 -16.45
N ILE A 378 33.91 -0.69 -17.16
CA ILE A 378 33.45 -0.77 -18.56
C ILE A 378 32.27 -1.73 -18.61
N VAL A 379 31.21 -1.35 -19.33
CA VAL A 379 30.15 -2.27 -19.74
C VAL A 379 30.46 -2.75 -21.15
N GLU A 380 30.70 -4.05 -21.32
CA GLU A 380 30.99 -4.64 -22.63
C GLU A 380 29.85 -5.55 -23.08
N LYS A 381 29.32 -5.31 -24.29
CA LYS A 381 28.29 -6.14 -24.95
C LYS A 381 27.15 -6.52 -23.98
N PRO A 382 26.44 -5.54 -23.41
CA PRO A 382 25.40 -5.81 -22.43
C PRO A 382 24.29 -6.68 -23.05
N THR A 383 23.90 -7.73 -22.35
CA THR A 383 22.80 -8.63 -22.76
C THR A 383 21.46 -8.19 -22.18
N TYR A 384 21.48 -7.58 -21.00
CA TYR A 384 20.31 -7.00 -20.34
C TYR A 384 20.66 -5.65 -19.69
N GLY A 385 19.63 -4.88 -19.35
CA GLY A 385 19.73 -3.56 -18.72
C GLY A 385 20.11 -2.41 -19.66
N VAL A 386 20.95 -2.65 -20.66
CA VAL A 386 21.27 -1.68 -21.73
C VAL A 386 21.15 -2.36 -23.08
N ARG A 387 20.50 -1.69 -24.03
CA ARG A 387 20.38 -2.15 -25.41
C ARG A 387 21.04 -1.15 -26.34
N PHE A 388 21.90 -1.66 -27.20
CA PHE A 388 22.50 -0.88 -28.29
C PHE A 388 21.81 -1.24 -29.59
N ILE A 389 21.39 -0.22 -30.32
CA ILE A 389 20.88 -0.37 -31.67
C ILE A 389 21.86 0.32 -32.58
N HIS A 390 22.59 -0.49 -33.33
CA HIS A 390 23.56 -0.04 -34.31
C HIS A 390 23.40 -0.89 -35.56
N ASN A 391 23.13 -0.24 -36.70
CA ASN A 391 22.96 -0.95 -37.96
C ASN A 391 24.23 -0.82 -38.80
N VAL A 392 24.83 -1.96 -39.15
CA VAL A 392 26.08 -2.04 -39.93
C VAL A 392 25.79 -2.04 -41.44
N ASP A 393 24.56 -2.35 -41.87
CA ASP A 393 24.19 -2.46 -43.28
C ASP A 393 23.97 -1.09 -43.94
N LYS A 394 25.00 -0.61 -44.65
CA LYS A 394 24.97 0.65 -45.43
C LYS A 394 23.90 0.71 -46.53
N ASN A 395 23.28 -0.43 -46.90
CA ASN A 395 22.32 -0.58 -48.00
C ASN A 395 20.84 -0.52 -47.58
N LYS A 396 20.53 -0.48 -46.28
CA LYS A 396 19.17 -0.18 -45.81
C LYS A 396 19.04 1.34 -45.62
N VAL A 397 17.87 1.89 -45.94
CA VAL A 397 17.52 3.33 -45.95
C VAL A 397 17.78 4.06 -44.61
N TRP A 398 18.02 3.32 -43.53
CA TRP A 398 18.06 3.79 -42.13
C TRP A 398 19.48 4.11 -41.63
N LYS A 399 20.26 4.91 -42.38
CA LYS A 399 21.68 5.20 -42.06
C LYS A 399 21.95 5.94 -40.72
N ASN A 400 20.94 6.49 -40.04
CA ASN A 400 21.14 7.46 -38.95
C ASN A 400 20.41 7.16 -37.61
N TYR A 401 20.01 5.91 -37.37
CA TYR A 401 19.22 5.53 -36.19
C TYR A 401 20.04 4.82 -35.10
N SER A 402 21.36 5.07 -35.02
CA SER A 402 22.14 4.51 -33.92
C SER A 402 21.73 5.17 -32.60
N HIS A 403 21.31 4.35 -31.64
CA HIS A 403 20.94 4.82 -30.31
C HIS A 403 21.17 3.72 -29.28
N VAL A 404 21.35 4.14 -28.04
CA VAL A 404 21.57 3.27 -26.89
C VAL A 404 20.65 3.74 -25.77
N TYR A 405 20.06 2.81 -25.05
CA TYR A 405 19.18 3.14 -23.93
C TYR A 405 19.21 2.05 -22.87
N SER A 406 18.84 2.42 -21.65
CA SER A 406 18.63 1.48 -20.56
C SER A 406 17.19 0.96 -20.56
N TRP A 407 16.98 -0.31 -20.21
CA TRP A 407 15.64 -0.88 -20.06
C TRP A 407 15.59 -1.80 -18.84
N LYS A 408 14.40 -1.99 -18.28
CA LYS A 408 14.18 -2.86 -17.11
C LYS A 408 12.86 -3.60 -17.24
N HIS A 409 12.80 -4.82 -16.70
CA HIS A 409 11.59 -5.65 -16.65
C HIS A 409 11.26 -6.05 -15.21
N SER A 410 12.27 -6.53 -14.50
CA SER A 410 12.19 -7.02 -13.12
C SER A 410 12.57 -5.98 -12.07
N ASN A 411 13.09 -4.82 -12.50
CA ASN A 411 13.71 -3.75 -11.72
C ASN A 411 15.09 -4.09 -11.09
N TYR A 412 15.68 -5.25 -11.42
CA TYR A 412 17.06 -5.60 -11.03
C TYR A 412 18.11 -5.18 -12.06
N GLU A 413 17.69 -4.66 -13.21
CA GLU A 413 18.58 -4.46 -14.35
C GLU A 413 19.57 -3.30 -14.17
N SER A 414 19.43 -2.48 -13.12
CA SER A 414 20.39 -1.41 -12.82
C SER A 414 21.79 -1.94 -12.51
N ARG A 415 21.91 -3.08 -11.81
CA ARG A 415 23.21 -3.74 -11.57
C ARG A 415 23.92 -4.18 -12.85
N ALA A 416 23.18 -4.27 -13.97
CA ALA A 416 23.70 -4.70 -15.25
C ALA A 416 24.59 -3.64 -15.91
N TRP A 417 24.38 -2.36 -15.61
CA TRP A 417 25.10 -1.29 -16.30
C TRP A 417 25.84 -0.33 -15.38
N PHE A 418 25.66 -0.43 -14.05
CA PHE A 418 26.52 0.23 -13.08
C PHE A 418 26.51 -0.44 -11.70
N PRO A 419 27.61 -0.36 -10.91
CA PRO A 419 27.63 -0.82 -9.53
C PRO A 419 26.73 0.03 -8.63
N CYS A 420 25.82 -0.59 -7.89
CA CYS A 420 24.87 0.12 -7.02
C CYS A 420 24.35 -0.71 -5.85
N PHE A 421 23.66 -0.05 -4.92
CA PHE A 421 22.81 -0.71 -3.92
C PHE A 421 21.47 -1.01 -4.57
N ASP A 422 21.30 -2.21 -5.13
CA ASP A 422 20.18 -2.55 -6.00
C ASP A 422 18.94 -3.04 -5.22
N SER A 423 18.52 -2.25 -4.22
CA SER A 423 17.33 -2.48 -3.39
C SER A 423 16.40 -1.25 -3.47
N PRO A 424 15.07 -1.44 -3.53
CA PRO A 424 14.12 -0.36 -3.72
C PRO A 424 14.03 0.53 -2.47
N SER A 425 14.39 -0.01 -1.30
CA SER A 425 14.47 0.72 -0.03
C SER A 425 15.67 1.68 0.05
N LYS A 426 16.70 1.49 -0.81
CA LYS A 426 17.96 2.25 -0.77
C LYS A 426 17.85 3.48 -1.68
N LEU A 427 17.15 4.49 -1.17
CA LEU A 427 16.98 5.76 -1.87
C LEU A 427 18.24 6.64 -1.73
N CYS A 428 18.65 7.28 -2.82
CA CYS A 428 19.73 8.26 -2.83
C CYS A 428 19.49 9.39 -3.84
N LEU A 429 20.26 10.48 -3.71
CA LEU A 429 20.29 11.58 -4.68
C LEU A 429 21.22 11.24 -5.83
N TRP A 430 20.90 11.73 -7.03
CA TRP A 430 21.66 11.38 -8.23
C TRP A 430 22.20 12.59 -8.97
N ARG A 431 23.47 12.47 -9.38
CA ARG A 431 24.10 13.37 -10.34
C ARG A 431 24.56 12.56 -11.53
N LEU A 432 23.94 12.79 -12.68
CA LEU A 432 24.14 11.97 -13.88
C LEU A 432 24.84 12.83 -14.93
N SER A 433 25.94 12.34 -15.46
CA SER A 433 26.71 13.01 -16.51
C SER A 433 26.87 12.09 -17.70
N ILE A 434 26.51 12.54 -18.89
CA ILE A 434 26.61 11.73 -20.10
C ILE A 434 27.35 12.51 -21.17
N THR A 435 28.50 12.00 -21.59
CA THR A 435 29.28 12.54 -22.70
C THR A 435 28.95 11.77 -23.98
N CYS A 436 28.55 12.49 -25.03
CA CYS A 436 28.24 11.92 -26.33
C CYS A 436 28.73 12.84 -27.46
N ASP A 437 28.68 12.33 -28.69
CA ASP A 437 29.03 13.11 -29.88
C ASP A 437 28.08 14.31 -30.08
N LEU A 438 28.57 15.36 -30.74
CA LEU A 438 27.84 16.62 -30.92
C LEU A 438 26.45 16.44 -31.57
N ASN A 439 26.31 15.46 -32.46
CA ASN A 439 25.07 15.17 -33.19
C ASN A 439 24.03 14.38 -32.38
N LEU A 440 24.42 13.75 -31.28
CA LEU A 440 23.56 12.89 -30.47
C LEU A 440 23.00 13.68 -29.29
N THR A 441 21.77 13.42 -28.90
CA THR A 441 21.15 14.00 -27.71
C THR A 441 21.07 12.93 -26.64
N ALA A 442 21.58 13.24 -25.44
CA ALA A 442 21.43 12.39 -24.28
C ALA A 442 20.25 12.86 -23.43
N VAL A 443 19.37 11.93 -23.04
CA VAL A 443 18.23 12.16 -22.17
C VAL A 443 18.35 11.21 -20.99
N CYS A 444 18.24 11.71 -19.77
CA CYS A 444 18.40 10.93 -18.56
C CYS A 444 17.38 11.34 -17.50
N SER A 445 17.21 10.52 -16.46
CA SER A 445 16.45 10.86 -15.26
C SER A 445 17.01 12.12 -14.56
N GLY A 446 16.15 12.95 -13.98
CA GLY A 446 16.50 14.19 -13.27
C GLY A 446 16.35 15.43 -14.14
N ASN A 447 16.61 16.62 -13.62
CA ASN A 447 16.48 17.87 -14.39
C ASN A 447 17.79 18.20 -15.11
N LEU A 448 17.70 18.71 -16.33
CA LEU A 448 18.88 19.18 -17.07
C LEU A 448 19.38 20.47 -16.43
N GLN A 449 20.61 20.46 -15.94
CA GLN A 449 21.27 21.62 -15.33
C GLN A 449 22.14 22.37 -16.33
N ASP A 450 23.01 21.63 -17.03
CA ASP A 450 24.02 22.22 -17.90
C ASP A 450 24.35 21.29 -19.08
N VAL A 451 24.80 21.89 -20.18
CA VAL A 451 25.33 21.20 -21.36
C VAL A 451 26.66 21.85 -21.74
N SER A 452 27.76 21.20 -21.38
CA SER A 452 29.10 21.68 -21.68
C SER A 452 29.64 21.01 -22.93
N ILE A 453 30.17 21.80 -23.87
CA ILE A 453 30.88 21.28 -25.05
C ILE A 453 32.37 21.22 -24.71
N ASN A 454 33.04 20.11 -25.06
CA ASN A 454 34.49 19.98 -24.85
C ASN A 454 35.26 20.99 -25.71
N ASP A 455 36.46 21.39 -25.27
CA ASP A 455 37.34 22.33 -25.99
C ASP A 455 37.67 21.87 -27.44
N SER A 456 37.64 20.56 -27.68
CA SER A 456 37.85 19.95 -28.99
C SER A 456 36.66 20.08 -29.96
N LEU A 457 35.50 20.58 -29.50
CA LEU A 457 34.25 20.73 -30.26
C LEU A 457 33.72 19.43 -30.90
N THR A 458 34.18 18.27 -30.43
CA THR A 458 33.77 16.95 -30.94
C THR A 458 32.64 16.33 -30.13
N GLN A 459 32.63 16.59 -28.83
CA GLN A 459 31.75 15.95 -27.86
C GLN A 459 31.09 17.01 -26.98
N LYS A 460 29.90 16.65 -26.48
CA LYS A 460 29.17 17.43 -25.49
C LYS A 460 28.80 16.54 -24.31
N THR A 461 28.74 17.15 -23.14
CA THR A 461 28.45 16.50 -21.87
C THR A 461 27.20 17.11 -21.29
N TYR A 462 26.20 16.28 -21.05
CA TYR A 462 24.95 16.65 -20.39
C TYR A 462 25.06 16.39 -18.89
N LEU A 463 24.66 17.36 -18.07
CA LEU A 463 24.58 17.22 -16.62
C LEU A 463 23.12 17.24 -16.16
N TYR A 464 22.67 16.10 -15.64
CA TYR A 464 21.35 15.91 -15.04
C TYR A 464 21.47 15.77 -13.52
N LEU A 465 20.51 16.35 -12.80
CA LEU A 465 20.46 16.34 -11.33
C LEU A 465 19.08 15.85 -10.87
N MET A 466 19.06 14.80 -10.04
CA MET A 466 17.87 14.32 -9.38
C MET A 466 17.87 14.74 -7.91
N ASN A 467 17.01 15.71 -7.57
CA ASN A 467 16.88 16.24 -6.21
C ASN A 467 15.90 15.44 -5.34
N SER A 468 15.00 14.67 -5.94
CA SER A 468 14.17 13.72 -5.20
C SER A 468 14.95 12.43 -4.96
N PRO A 469 14.98 11.90 -3.73
CA PRO A 469 15.67 10.65 -3.46
C PRO A 469 14.97 9.49 -4.19
N THR A 470 15.72 8.76 -5.00
CA THR A 470 15.19 7.70 -5.87
C THR A 470 16.06 6.45 -5.78
N PRO A 471 15.49 5.24 -5.94
CA PRO A 471 16.26 4.00 -5.95
C PRO A 471 17.01 3.83 -7.27
N ALA A 472 18.06 3.01 -7.26
CA ALA A 472 18.87 2.73 -8.44
C ALA A 472 18.05 2.15 -9.61
N CYS A 473 17.01 1.36 -9.34
CA CYS A 473 16.12 0.77 -10.36
C CYS A 473 15.28 1.79 -11.13
N ASN A 474 15.15 3.03 -10.65
CA ASN A 474 14.38 4.09 -11.30
C ASN A 474 15.25 5.11 -12.05
N ILE A 475 16.54 4.81 -12.23
CA ILE A 475 17.44 5.60 -13.05
C ILE A 475 17.58 4.99 -14.43
N GLY A 476 17.32 5.80 -15.45
CA GLY A 476 17.48 5.39 -16.84
C GLY A 476 18.03 6.50 -17.72
N PHE A 477 18.48 6.11 -18.91
CA PHE A 477 18.98 7.01 -19.93
C PHE A 477 18.66 6.51 -21.35
N ALA A 478 18.68 7.44 -22.30
CA ALA A 478 18.65 7.18 -23.72
C ALA A 478 19.57 8.18 -24.43
N VAL A 479 20.41 7.70 -25.34
CA VAL A 479 21.31 8.53 -26.17
C VAL A 479 21.11 8.14 -27.61
N GLY A 480 20.82 9.11 -28.45
CA GLY A 480 20.61 8.88 -29.87
C GLY A 480 20.45 10.16 -30.65
N ASN A 481 20.20 10.03 -31.95
CA ASN A 481 19.87 11.17 -32.79
C ASN A 481 18.39 11.56 -32.60
N LEU A 482 18.12 12.24 -31.48
CA LEU A 482 16.77 12.53 -31.01
C LEU A 482 16.37 13.98 -31.30
N ASP A 483 15.20 14.16 -31.91
CA ASP A 483 14.54 15.44 -32.06
C ASP A 483 13.68 15.74 -30.82
N LEU A 484 13.67 17.01 -30.40
CA LEU A 484 12.91 17.48 -29.23
C LEU A 484 11.58 18.11 -29.66
N TYR A 485 10.50 17.71 -29.00
CA TYR A 485 9.20 18.35 -29.02
C TYR A 485 8.80 18.75 -27.60
N VAL A 486 8.65 20.06 -27.35
CA VAL A 486 8.14 20.58 -26.09
C VAL A 486 6.63 20.80 -26.22
N HIS A 487 5.86 20.31 -25.26
CA HIS A 487 4.41 20.43 -25.30
C HIS A 487 3.98 21.91 -25.13
N PRO A 488 3.08 22.44 -25.97
CA PRO A 488 2.75 23.88 -25.98
C PRO A 488 2.02 24.35 -24.72
N GLU A 489 1.19 23.49 -24.12
CA GLU A 489 0.40 23.85 -22.93
C GLU A 489 1.17 23.63 -21.61
N MET A 490 2.19 22.78 -21.62
CA MET A 490 2.99 22.45 -20.44
C MET A 490 4.48 22.35 -20.81
N ASN A 491 5.21 23.44 -20.57
CA ASN A 491 6.64 23.56 -20.91
C ASN A 491 7.54 22.55 -20.17
N GLU A 492 7.06 21.99 -19.05
CA GLU A 492 7.77 20.99 -18.26
C GLU A 492 7.77 19.59 -18.91
N LEU A 493 6.96 19.39 -19.95
CA LEU A 493 6.85 18.14 -20.70
C LEU A 493 7.71 18.19 -21.97
N SER A 494 8.72 17.33 -22.01
CA SER A 494 9.64 17.23 -23.15
C SER A 494 9.59 15.83 -23.77
N CYS A 495 9.20 15.76 -25.03
CA CYS A 495 9.10 14.50 -25.77
C CYS A 495 10.23 14.41 -26.78
N PHE A 496 10.79 13.21 -26.93
CA PHE A 496 11.91 12.95 -27.83
C PHE A 496 11.56 11.77 -28.74
N CYS A 497 11.88 11.90 -30.02
CA CYS A 497 11.77 10.80 -30.97
C CYS A 497 13.00 10.74 -31.85
N LEU A 498 13.20 9.59 -32.50
CA LEU A 498 14.17 9.47 -33.58
C LEU A 498 13.83 10.42 -34.74
N LYS A 499 14.85 10.85 -35.48
CA LYS A 499 14.67 11.74 -36.63
C LYS A 499 13.62 11.24 -37.62
N ASN A 500 12.91 12.18 -38.24
CA ASN A 500 11.81 11.99 -39.21
C ASN A 500 10.44 11.60 -38.62
N TYR A 501 10.35 11.27 -37.33
CA TYR A 501 9.07 10.92 -36.67
C TYR A 501 8.40 12.07 -35.92
N LEU A 502 8.96 13.29 -36.03
CA LEU A 502 8.47 14.47 -35.31
C LEU A 502 6.99 14.81 -35.59
N PRO A 503 6.47 14.71 -36.83
CA PRO A 503 5.04 14.94 -37.08
C PRO A 503 4.14 13.93 -36.37
N ASP A 504 4.50 12.65 -36.37
CA ASP A 504 3.72 11.59 -35.71
C ASP A 504 3.80 11.74 -34.19
N LEU A 505 4.95 12.15 -33.65
CA LEU A 505 5.12 12.48 -32.23
C LEU A 505 4.17 13.62 -31.81
N LYS A 506 4.06 14.68 -32.61
CA LYS A 506 3.15 15.81 -32.31
C LYS A 506 1.69 15.35 -32.21
N CYS A 507 1.25 14.50 -33.13
CA CYS A 507 -0.10 13.94 -33.10
C CYS A 507 -0.30 13.04 -31.87
N THR A 508 0.66 12.15 -31.60
CA THR A 508 0.60 11.21 -30.48
C THR A 508 0.55 11.93 -29.12
N MET A 509 1.29 13.03 -28.97
CA MET A 509 1.47 13.75 -27.69
C MET A 509 0.43 14.86 -27.44
N GLU A 510 -0.50 15.12 -28.36
CA GLU A 510 -1.48 16.22 -28.25
C GLU A 510 -2.33 16.15 -26.97
N HIS A 511 -2.62 14.94 -26.47
CA HIS A 511 -3.49 14.74 -25.31
C HIS A 511 -2.73 14.42 -24.02
N LEU A 512 -1.39 14.57 -24.02
CA LEU A 512 -0.58 14.21 -22.86
C LEU A 512 -0.92 15.07 -21.64
N ASN A 513 -1.19 16.37 -21.82
CA ASN A 513 -1.55 17.28 -20.72
C ASN A 513 -2.82 16.82 -19.97
N ARG A 514 -3.83 16.33 -20.70
CA ARG A 514 -5.10 15.86 -20.11
C ARG A 514 -4.90 14.67 -19.18
N VAL A 515 -3.87 13.86 -19.42
CA VAL A 515 -3.50 12.73 -18.54
C VAL A 515 -2.99 13.25 -17.20
N PHE A 516 -2.13 14.27 -17.21
CA PHE A 516 -1.64 14.92 -16.00
C PHE A 516 -2.77 15.61 -15.25
N GLU A 517 -3.58 16.42 -15.94
CA GLU A 517 -4.74 17.10 -15.35
C GLU A 517 -5.68 16.11 -14.65
N PHE A 518 -5.96 14.97 -15.28
CA PHE A 518 -6.78 13.91 -14.69
C PHE A 518 -6.18 13.36 -13.39
N TYR A 519 -4.89 13.02 -13.37
CA TYR A 519 -4.27 12.47 -12.16
C TYR A 519 -4.10 13.53 -11.05
N GLU A 520 -3.82 14.78 -11.41
CA GLU A 520 -3.76 15.88 -10.45
C GLU A 520 -5.13 16.17 -9.81
N GLU A 521 -6.22 16.08 -10.59
CA GLU A 521 -7.59 16.18 -10.07
C GLU A 521 -7.93 14.98 -9.17
N LEU A 522 -7.65 13.76 -9.65
CA LEU A 522 -7.97 12.52 -8.95
C LEU A 522 -7.25 12.39 -7.60
N LEU A 523 -5.95 12.69 -7.57
CA LEU A 523 -5.11 12.61 -6.37
C LEU A 523 -5.07 13.94 -5.59
N SER A 524 -5.74 14.98 -6.09
CA SER A 524 -5.75 16.32 -5.48
C SER A 524 -4.35 16.86 -5.13
N LEU A 525 -3.34 16.46 -5.89
CA LEU A 525 -1.93 16.74 -5.66
C LEU A 525 -1.25 17.02 -6.99
N ARG A 526 -0.35 18.01 -6.98
CA ARG A 526 0.47 18.33 -8.16
C ARG A 526 1.47 17.21 -8.45
N TYR A 527 1.86 17.12 -9.72
CA TYR A 527 2.91 16.22 -10.15
C TYR A 527 4.19 16.39 -9.28
N PRO A 528 4.76 15.29 -8.74
CA PRO A 528 5.79 15.37 -7.70
C PRO A 528 7.18 15.75 -8.22
N HIS A 529 7.42 15.65 -9.53
CA HIS A 529 8.70 15.99 -10.14
C HIS A 529 8.63 17.33 -10.90
N ALA A 530 9.79 17.95 -11.15
CA ALA A 530 9.83 19.26 -11.82
C ALA A 530 9.76 19.19 -13.36
N SER A 531 10.02 18.02 -13.95
CA SER A 531 9.91 17.81 -15.39
C SER A 531 9.55 16.35 -15.68
N PHE A 532 8.96 16.11 -16.85
CA PHE A 532 8.72 14.77 -17.35
C PHE A 532 9.19 14.67 -18.80
N LYS A 533 9.91 13.58 -19.08
CA LYS A 533 10.50 13.32 -20.39
C LYS A 533 10.00 12.00 -20.94
N MET A 534 9.56 12.00 -22.19
CA MET A 534 9.11 10.78 -22.87
C MET A 534 9.96 10.56 -24.11
N VAL A 535 10.62 9.40 -24.22
CA VAL A 535 11.54 9.10 -25.32
C VAL A 535 11.05 7.88 -26.08
N PHE A 536 10.82 8.05 -27.38
CA PHE A 536 10.47 6.97 -28.28
C PHE A 536 11.75 6.36 -28.88
N VAL A 537 11.99 5.09 -28.55
CA VAL A 537 13.15 4.30 -28.99
C VAL A 537 12.68 3.12 -29.83
N HIS A 538 13.55 2.59 -30.69
CA HIS A 538 13.19 1.41 -31.50
C HIS A 538 13.50 0.13 -30.71
N ASP A 539 12.74 -0.94 -30.97
CA ASP A 539 13.02 -2.30 -30.51
C ASP A 539 13.18 -2.38 -28.98
N LEU A 540 12.29 -1.69 -28.25
CA LEU A 540 12.21 -1.81 -26.80
C LEU A 540 11.67 -3.21 -26.46
N PRO A 541 12.31 -3.99 -25.56
CA PRO A 541 11.83 -5.35 -25.22
C PRO A 541 10.44 -5.39 -24.59
N LEU A 542 9.96 -4.27 -24.07
CA LEU A 542 8.64 -4.07 -23.49
C LEU A 542 7.96 -2.91 -24.20
N ASP A 543 6.64 -2.80 -24.07
CA ASP A 543 5.89 -1.70 -24.68
C ASP A 543 6.33 -0.33 -24.15
N SER A 544 6.56 -0.25 -22.85
CA SER A 544 7.02 0.95 -22.16
C SER A 544 7.79 0.62 -20.88
N VAL A 545 8.68 1.54 -20.49
CA VAL A 545 9.48 1.46 -19.27
C VAL A 545 9.52 2.82 -18.60
N SER A 546 9.05 2.89 -17.35
CA SER A 546 9.07 4.13 -16.55
C SER A 546 10.27 4.19 -15.60
N TYR A 547 10.95 5.31 -15.63
CA TYR A 547 11.98 5.77 -14.69
C TYR A 547 11.52 7.07 -14.04
N SER A 548 12.17 7.50 -12.96
CA SER A 548 11.84 8.79 -12.34
C SER A 548 12.12 9.92 -13.34
N THR A 549 11.11 10.75 -13.64
CA THR A 549 11.10 11.86 -14.62
C THR A 549 11.28 11.47 -16.09
N LEU A 550 11.39 10.18 -16.41
CA LEU A 550 11.70 9.67 -17.75
C LEU A 550 10.87 8.43 -18.06
N ALA A 551 10.17 8.40 -19.19
CA ALA A 551 9.54 7.20 -19.72
C ALA A 551 10.14 6.87 -21.09
N LEU A 552 10.49 5.60 -21.30
CA LEU A 552 10.89 5.07 -22.60
C LEU A 552 9.73 4.28 -23.19
N VAL A 553 9.45 4.48 -24.46
CA VAL A 553 8.36 3.80 -25.18
C VAL A 553 8.86 3.31 -26.52
N ASP A 554 8.33 2.17 -26.96
CA ASP A 554 8.65 1.68 -28.29
C ASP A 554 8.09 2.58 -29.40
N ALA A 555 8.87 2.81 -30.45
CA ALA A 555 8.49 3.65 -31.58
C ALA A 555 7.26 3.13 -32.34
N SER A 556 6.88 1.85 -32.20
CA SER A 556 5.65 1.29 -32.78
C SER A 556 4.37 1.95 -32.26
N PHE A 557 4.41 2.58 -31.08
CA PHE A 557 3.26 3.29 -30.53
C PHE A 557 3.07 4.71 -31.09
N LEU A 558 4.01 5.21 -31.90
CA LEU A 558 3.83 6.46 -32.64
C LEU A 558 2.81 6.25 -33.74
N PHE A 559 1.82 7.14 -33.81
CA PHE A 559 0.80 7.08 -34.84
C PHE A 559 0.59 8.42 -35.51
N ASN A 560 0.11 8.34 -36.74
CA ASN A 560 -0.36 9.48 -37.51
C ASN A 560 -1.87 9.65 -37.29
N GLU A 561 -2.41 10.84 -37.48
CA GLU A 561 -3.84 11.18 -37.36
C GLU A 561 -4.78 10.23 -38.12
N LYS A 562 -4.28 9.62 -39.20
CA LYS A 562 -5.03 8.64 -40.00
C LYS A 562 -5.25 7.28 -39.33
N VAL A 563 -4.47 6.94 -38.30
CA VAL A 563 -4.49 5.64 -37.62
C VAL A 563 -5.24 5.78 -36.30
N ILE A 564 -6.56 5.66 -36.36
CA ILE A 564 -7.46 5.94 -35.23
C ILE A 564 -7.38 4.83 -34.16
N ASP A 565 -7.31 3.56 -34.57
CA ASP A 565 -7.37 2.42 -33.64
C ASP A 565 -6.20 2.40 -32.65
N GLN A 566 -5.01 2.83 -33.09
CA GLN A 566 -3.81 2.91 -32.26
C GLN A 566 -3.93 3.98 -31.16
N GLN A 567 -4.73 5.02 -31.37
CA GLN A 567 -4.83 6.17 -30.47
C GLN A 567 -5.27 5.75 -29.06
N ALA A 568 -6.24 4.84 -28.94
CA ALA A 568 -6.73 4.38 -27.64
C ALA A 568 -5.64 3.62 -26.86
N ILE A 569 -4.96 2.70 -27.54
CA ILE A 569 -3.90 1.85 -26.96
C ILE A 569 -2.74 2.72 -26.48
N THR A 570 -2.23 3.61 -27.34
CA THR A 570 -1.11 4.47 -26.98
C THR A 570 -1.45 5.42 -25.83
N ARG A 571 -2.67 5.97 -25.79
CA ARG A 571 -3.12 6.85 -24.70
C ARG A 571 -3.22 6.11 -23.36
N GLU A 572 -3.70 4.87 -23.36
CA GLU A 572 -3.73 4.05 -22.15
C GLU A 572 -2.30 3.76 -21.65
N MET A 573 -1.39 3.40 -22.55
CA MET A 573 0.02 3.17 -22.21
C MET A 573 0.69 4.44 -21.65
N ILE A 574 0.44 5.61 -22.25
CA ILE A 574 0.91 6.89 -21.71
C ILE A 574 0.34 7.12 -20.30
N ALA A 575 -0.95 6.82 -20.08
CA ALA A 575 -1.58 6.95 -18.78
C ALA A 575 -0.95 6.02 -17.74
N VAL A 576 -0.52 4.82 -18.11
CA VAL A 576 0.25 3.90 -17.25
C VAL A 576 1.60 4.52 -16.91
N CYS A 577 2.34 5.06 -17.88
CA CYS A 577 3.64 5.69 -17.65
C CYS A 577 3.56 6.86 -16.66
N VAL A 578 2.53 7.71 -16.80
CA VAL A 578 2.31 8.85 -15.90
C VAL A 578 1.86 8.37 -14.51
N ALA A 579 0.98 7.38 -14.41
CA ALA A 579 0.59 6.80 -13.12
C ALA A 579 1.79 6.20 -12.36
N GLN A 580 2.70 5.55 -13.10
CA GLN A 580 3.94 4.99 -12.57
C GLN A 580 4.90 6.06 -12.02
N GLN A 581 4.79 7.32 -12.47
CA GLN A 581 5.56 8.42 -11.88
C GLN A 581 5.13 8.70 -10.43
N PHE A 582 3.83 8.67 -10.14
CA PHE A 582 3.31 8.86 -8.78
C PHE A 582 3.59 7.65 -7.89
N TYR A 583 3.16 6.45 -8.34
CA TYR A 583 3.36 5.19 -7.63
C TYR A 583 4.26 4.27 -8.45
N GLY A 584 5.44 3.95 -7.92
CA GLY A 584 6.50 3.20 -8.60
C GLY A 584 7.79 3.99 -8.67
N CYS A 585 7.73 5.25 -9.13
CA CYS A 585 8.91 6.13 -9.23
C CYS A 585 9.09 7.05 -8.02
N PHE A 586 8.03 7.73 -7.57
CA PHE A 586 8.08 8.65 -6.43
C PHE A 586 7.78 7.95 -5.11
N VAL A 587 6.61 7.32 -5.01
CA VAL A 587 6.31 6.36 -3.93
C VAL A 587 6.80 4.98 -4.37
N VAL A 588 7.82 4.46 -3.71
CA VAL A 588 8.54 3.25 -4.14
C VAL A 588 8.15 2.09 -3.22
N GLN A 589 8.18 0.85 -3.69
CA GLN A 589 8.01 -0.32 -2.81
C GLN A 589 9.09 -0.42 -1.72
N GLY A 590 8.72 -0.93 -0.53
CA GLY A 590 9.67 -1.19 0.55
C GLY A 590 10.57 -2.38 0.24
N ASN A 591 9.97 -3.51 -0.12
CA ASN A 591 10.66 -4.74 -0.48
C ASN A 591 10.28 -5.23 -1.88
N TRP A 592 11.08 -6.12 -2.45
CA TRP A 592 10.80 -6.73 -3.76
C TRP A 592 9.56 -7.62 -3.78
N GLN A 593 9.25 -8.29 -2.67
CA GLN A 593 8.02 -9.07 -2.50
C GLN A 593 6.76 -8.18 -2.56
N GLU A 594 6.89 -6.91 -2.18
CA GLU A 594 5.78 -5.94 -2.16
C GLU A 594 5.67 -5.16 -3.47
N ARG A 595 6.35 -5.59 -4.54
CA ARG A 595 6.36 -4.90 -5.84
C ARG A 595 4.96 -4.72 -6.42
N TRP A 596 4.11 -5.74 -6.26
CA TRP A 596 2.72 -5.72 -6.73
C TRP A 596 1.93 -4.54 -6.17
N PHE A 597 2.38 -3.98 -5.05
CA PHE A 597 1.69 -2.92 -4.36
C PHE A 597 1.84 -1.57 -5.08
N ALA A 598 3.08 -1.09 -5.28
CA ALA A 598 3.33 0.19 -5.94
C ALA A 598 2.96 0.14 -7.44
N GLU A 599 3.38 -0.92 -8.14
CA GLU A 599 3.09 -1.07 -9.58
C GLU A 599 1.61 -1.39 -9.83
N GLY A 600 0.99 -2.23 -8.99
CA GLY A 600 -0.44 -2.54 -9.09
C GLY A 600 -1.33 -1.33 -8.82
N LEU A 601 -0.95 -0.43 -7.91
CA LEU A 601 -1.64 0.85 -7.70
C LEU A 601 -1.59 1.73 -8.97
N ALA A 602 -0.42 1.83 -9.61
CA ALA A 602 -0.29 2.59 -10.86
C ALA A 602 -1.16 2.01 -11.99
N LEU A 603 -1.19 0.68 -12.12
CA LEU A 603 -2.05 0.01 -13.10
C LEU A 603 -3.54 0.16 -12.77
N TYR A 604 -3.93 0.17 -11.49
CA TYR A 604 -5.30 0.47 -11.09
C TYR A 604 -5.70 1.91 -11.46
N LEU A 605 -4.82 2.89 -11.22
CA LEU A 605 -5.06 4.29 -11.60
C LEU A 605 -5.21 4.47 -13.12
N SER A 606 -4.45 3.72 -13.93
CA SER A 606 -4.62 3.77 -15.38
C SER A 606 -6.00 3.25 -15.82
N LYS A 607 -6.57 2.26 -15.13
CA LYS A 607 -7.95 1.81 -15.40
C LYS A 607 -8.99 2.86 -15.00
N MET A 608 -8.74 3.69 -13.99
CA MET A 608 -9.59 4.85 -13.69
C MET A 608 -9.53 5.90 -14.81
N TYR A 609 -8.36 6.10 -15.43
CA TYR A 609 -8.24 6.96 -16.60
C TYR A 609 -9.06 6.44 -17.78
N VAL A 610 -9.02 5.13 -18.05
CA VAL A 610 -9.84 4.48 -19.08
C VAL A 610 -11.33 4.71 -18.81
N GLN A 611 -11.77 4.50 -17.57
CA GLN A 611 -13.16 4.73 -17.17
C GLN A 611 -13.62 6.16 -17.45
N ARG A 612 -12.78 7.16 -17.17
CA ARG A 612 -13.10 8.58 -17.36
C ARG A 612 -13.07 9.01 -18.82
N THR A 613 -12.13 8.50 -19.62
CA THR A 613 -11.84 9.00 -20.97
C THR A 613 -12.45 8.18 -22.10
N PHE A 614 -12.45 6.85 -21.98
CA PHE A 614 -13.03 5.93 -22.97
C PHE A 614 -14.42 5.42 -22.57
N GLY A 615 -14.82 5.66 -21.31
CA GLY A 615 -16.16 5.41 -20.81
C GLY A 615 -16.28 4.11 -20.00
N GLN A 616 -17.44 3.95 -19.37
CA GLN A 616 -17.69 2.86 -18.42
C GLN A 616 -17.66 1.47 -19.07
N ASN A 617 -18.17 1.34 -20.30
CA ASN A 617 -18.28 0.04 -20.97
C ASN A 617 -16.92 -0.55 -21.31
N GLU A 618 -16.01 0.28 -21.85
CA GLU A 618 -14.63 -0.14 -22.15
C GLU A 618 -13.91 -0.53 -20.86
N TYR A 619 -14.05 0.25 -19.79
CA TYR A 619 -13.50 -0.10 -18.48
C TYR A 619 -14.02 -1.46 -17.98
N ILE A 620 -15.34 -1.71 -18.03
CA ILE A 620 -15.91 -2.99 -17.58
C ILE A 620 -15.40 -4.14 -18.45
N TYR A 621 -15.32 -3.96 -19.77
CA TYR A 621 -14.80 -4.96 -20.69
C TYR A 621 -13.35 -5.33 -20.35
N GLN A 622 -12.48 -4.34 -20.14
CA GLN A 622 -11.09 -4.58 -19.76
C GLN A 622 -10.96 -5.28 -18.40
N ILE A 623 -11.77 -4.88 -17.41
CA ILE A 623 -11.78 -5.55 -16.10
C ILE A 623 -12.25 -7.00 -16.22
N SER A 624 -13.27 -7.28 -17.04
CA SER A 624 -13.73 -8.65 -17.31
C SER A 624 -12.61 -9.48 -17.94
N LYS A 625 -11.93 -8.94 -18.95
CA LYS A 625 -10.80 -9.62 -19.60
C LYS A 625 -9.67 -9.94 -18.62
N LEU A 626 -9.31 -8.98 -17.75
CA LEU A 626 -8.30 -9.19 -16.71
C LEU A 626 -8.72 -10.30 -15.73
N LEU A 627 -10.00 -10.33 -15.33
CA LEU A 627 -10.54 -11.35 -14.45
C LEU A 627 -10.47 -12.74 -15.10
N ASP A 628 -10.89 -12.85 -16.36
CA ASP A 628 -10.87 -14.12 -17.11
C ASP A 628 -9.44 -14.65 -17.26
N GLU A 629 -8.46 -13.79 -17.57
CA GLU A 629 -7.05 -14.17 -17.69
C GLU A 629 -6.47 -14.69 -16.36
N VAL A 630 -6.79 -14.03 -15.24
CA VAL A 630 -6.35 -14.47 -13.90
C VAL A 630 -6.98 -15.82 -13.54
N ILE A 631 -8.29 -15.98 -13.79
CA ILE A 631 -9.01 -17.23 -13.51
C ILE A 631 -8.47 -18.38 -14.36
N ASP A 632 -8.25 -18.16 -15.66
CA ASP A 632 -7.75 -19.19 -16.57
C ASP A 632 -6.34 -19.65 -16.20
N TYR A 633 -5.51 -18.74 -15.70
CA TYR A 633 -4.20 -19.09 -15.16
C TYR A 633 -4.32 -19.89 -13.86
N GLU A 634 -5.12 -19.42 -12.90
CA GLU A 634 -5.27 -20.08 -11.59
C GLU A 634 -5.91 -21.47 -11.71
N LYS A 635 -6.80 -21.70 -12.68
CA LYS A 635 -7.36 -23.02 -13.00
C LYS A 635 -6.30 -24.01 -13.48
N LYS A 636 -5.26 -23.55 -14.17
CA LYS A 636 -4.20 -24.39 -14.74
C LYS A 636 -3.04 -24.62 -13.78
N HIS A 637 -2.65 -23.58 -13.05
CA HIS A 637 -1.41 -23.56 -12.28
C HIS A 637 -1.61 -23.46 -10.76
N GLY A 638 -2.85 -23.31 -10.28
CA GLY A 638 -3.16 -23.10 -8.86
C GLY A 638 -3.25 -21.62 -8.48
N GLY A 639 -3.63 -21.36 -7.24
CA GLY A 639 -3.88 -20.00 -6.75
C GLY A 639 -2.61 -19.15 -6.64
N ILE A 640 -2.69 -17.88 -7.04
CA ILE A 640 -1.56 -16.95 -6.95
C ILE A 640 -1.56 -16.26 -5.59
N VAL A 641 -0.47 -16.38 -4.83
CA VAL A 641 -0.28 -15.65 -3.57
C VAL A 641 0.53 -14.38 -3.83
N LEU A 642 0.05 -13.23 -3.35
CA LEU A 642 0.73 -11.95 -3.57
C LEU A 642 1.78 -11.66 -2.48
N LEU A 643 1.46 -11.99 -1.23
CA LEU A 643 2.36 -11.87 -0.10
C LEU A 643 2.20 -13.09 0.79
N PRO A 644 3.10 -14.08 0.73
CA PRO A 644 3.01 -15.23 1.62
C PRO A 644 3.14 -14.78 3.08
N ARG A 645 2.42 -15.42 4.00
CA ARG A 645 2.71 -15.28 5.44
C ARG A 645 4.04 -15.98 5.73
N ASP A 646 4.79 -15.48 6.71
CA ASP A 646 5.95 -16.15 7.27
C ASP A 646 5.52 -17.43 8.01
N GLU A 647 5.05 -18.42 7.27
CA GLU A 647 4.84 -19.78 7.76
C GLU A 647 6.04 -20.65 7.35
N SER A 648 6.24 -21.73 8.11
CA SER A 648 7.42 -22.60 8.18
C SER A 648 8.24 -22.80 6.89
N ASN A 649 9.55 -22.93 7.04
CA ASN A 649 10.59 -23.09 6.00
C ASN A 649 10.32 -24.13 4.88
N GLU A 650 9.29 -24.98 4.99
CA GLU A 650 9.01 -26.07 4.05
C GLU A 650 8.28 -25.60 2.77
N ASP A 651 7.44 -24.57 2.82
CA ASP A 651 6.70 -24.05 1.63
C ASP A 651 7.45 -22.93 0.88
N ARG A 652 8.63 -22.51 1.36
CA ARG A 652 9.47 -21.50 0.69
C ARG A 652 9.99 -21.95 -0.67
N VAL A 653 9.89 -23.24 -0.99
CA VAL A 653 10.46 -23.82 -2.20
C VAL A 653 9.72 -23.39 -3.46
N SER A 654 8.46 -22.91 -3.42
CA SER A 654 7.74 -22.50 -4.65
C SER A 654 7.67 -21.01 -4.93
N ASN A 655 7.90 -20.16 -3.93
CA ASN A 655 7.70 -18.71 -4.04
C ASN A 655 9.05 -17.99 -3.94
N SER A 656 9.77 -17.92 -5.05
CA SER A 656 11.00 -17.11 -5.12
C SER A 656 10.70 -15.67 -4.69
N SER A 657 11.32 -15.24 -3.58
CA SER A 657 11.22 -13.88 -3.05
C SER A 657 11.70 -12.81 -4.02
N SER A 658 12.52 -13.17 -5.01
CA SER A 658 13.05 -12.22 -5.99
C SER A 658 12.25 -12.25 -7.29
N PRO A 659 11.78 -11.08 -7.78
CA PRO A 659 11.20 -10.90 -9.12
C PRO A 659 12.08 -11.38 -10.28
N PHE A 660 13.37 -11.64 -10.05
CA PHE A 660 14.33 -12.01 -11.08
C PHE A 660 14.13 -13.44 -11.62
N PHE A 661 13.68 -14.37 -10.77
CA PHE A 661 13.49 -15.78 -11.15
C PHE A 661 12.03 -16.15 -11.37
N ASN A 662 11.12 -15.19 -11.29
CA ASN A 662 9.72 -15.42 -11.56
C ASN A 662 9.50 -15.63 -13.06
N ASN A 663 8.67 -16.60 -13.42
CA ASN A 663 8.23 -16.76 -14.79
C ASN A 663 7.54 -15.45 -15.25
N PRO A 664 7.92 -14.87 -16.40
CA PRO A 664 7.35 -13.60 -16.86
C PRO A 664 5.82 -13.65 -17.00
N VAL A 665 5.27 -14.79 -17.39
CA VAL A 665 3.80 -14.99 -17.47
C VAL A 665 3.19 -14.92 -16.07
N HIS A 666 3.81 -15.56 -15.08
CA HIS A 666 3.33 -15.51 -13.70
C HIS A 666 3.39 -14.08 -13.13
N ALA A 667 4.49 -13.36 -13.39
CA ALA A 667 4.68 -11.98 -12.95
C ALA A 667 3.62 -11.04 -13.56
N ASP A 668 3.26 -11.21 -14.83
CA ASP A 668 2.21 -10.44 -15.49
C ASP A 668 0.83 -10.70 -14.86
N ILE A 669 0.45 -11.98 -14.67
CA ILE A 669 -0.84 -12.32 -14.02
C ILE A 669 -0.89 -11.82 -12.57
N LEU A 670 0.24 -11.85 -11.85
CA LEU A 670 0.35 -11.31 -10.50
C LEU A 670 0.03 -9.80 -10.45
N MET A 671 0.52 -9.02 -11.42
CA MET A 671 0.18 -7.59 -11.54
C MET A 671 -1.29 -7.38 -11.91
N LYS A 672 -1.87 -8.22 -12.76
CA LYS A 672 -3.30 -8.17 -13.11
C LYS A 672 -4.18 -8.46 -11.90
N LYS A 673 -3.81 -9.44 -11.07
CA LYS A 673 -4.49 -9.75 -9.81
C LYS A 673 -4.42 -8.57 -8.83
N ALA A 674 -3.28 -7.88 -8.74
CA ALA A 674 -3.15 -6.68 -7.91
C ALA A 674 -4.17 -5.59 -8.28
N VAL A 675 -4.38 -5.32 -9.57
CA VAL A 675 -5.39 -4.35 -10.05
C VAL A 675 -6.80 -4.73 -9.58
N LEU A 676 -7.16 -6.01 -9.65
CA LEU A 676 -8.47 -6.50 -9.21
C LEU A 676 -8.65 -6.34 -7.70
N ILE A 677 -7.59 -6.55 -6.91
CA ILE A 677 -7.65 -6.37 -5.45
C ILE A 677 -7.81 -4.91 -5.07
N PHE A 678 -7.10 -3.98 -5.72
CA PHE A 678 -7.31 -2.55 -5.47
C PHE A 678 -8.73 -2.10 -5.83
N ARG A 679 -9.30 -2.66 -6.90
CA ARG A 679 -10.70 -2.46 -7.24
C ARG A 679 -11.63 -3.02 -6.15
N LEU A 680 -11.39 -4.23 -5.64
CA LEU A 680 -12.18 -4.80 -4.54
C LEU A 680 -12.06 -3.97 -3.25
N LEU A 681 -10.87 -3.45 -2.97
CA LEU A 681 -10.60 -2.60 -1.83
C LEU A 681 -11.36 -1.26 -1.94
N GLU A 682 -11.39 -0.65 -3.13
CA GLU A 682 -12.21 0.53 -3.42
C GLU A 682 -13.70 0.27 -3.11
N PHE A 683 -14.23 -0.88 -3.54
CA PHE A 683 -15.63 -1.25 -3.24
C PHE A 683 -15.89 -1.47 -1.76
N LYS A 684 -14.93 -2.07 -1.03
CA LYS A 684 -15.11 -2.39 0.39
C LYS A 684 -15.07 -1.14 1.28
N ILE A 685 -14.22 -0.17 0.95
CA ILE A 685 -14.02 1.04 1.75
C ILE A 685 -14.96 2.18 1.33
N THR A 686 -15.23 2.32 0.03
CA THR A 686 -15.77 3.50 -0.69
C THR A 686 -14.69 4.32 -1.38
N LYS A 687 -14.99 4.78 -2.59
CA LYS A 687 -14.11 5.54 -3.48
C LYS A 687 -13.48 6.79 -2.85
N GLU A 688 -14.27 7.59 -2.14
CA GLU A 688 -13.80 8.84 -1.52
C GLU A 688 -12.72 8.60 -0.45
N LEU A 689 -12.98 7.67 0.47
CA LEU A 689 -12.05 7.30 1.54
C LEU A 689 -10.80 6.64 0.96
N PHE A 690 -10.94 5.82 -0.08
CA PHE A 690 -9.80 5.20 -0.75
C PHE A 690 -8.86 6.25 -1.36
N TYR A 691 -9.39 7.27 -2.04
CA TYR A 691 -8.57 8.36 -2.55
C TYR A 691 -7.97 9.24 -1.46
N GLN A 692 -8.65 9.43 -0.32
CA GLN A 692 -8.03 10.08 0.84
C GLN A 692 -6.82 9.30 1.36
N VAL A 693 -6.86 7.97 1.36
CA VAL A 693 -5.70 7.13 1.70
C VAL A 693 -4.56 7.37 0.72
N LEU A 694 -4.82 7.32 -0.59
CA LEU A 694 -3.80 7.59 -1.61
C LEU A 694 -3.18 8.99 -1.45
N ASN A 695 -4.01 10.01 -1.23
CA ASN A 695 -3.55 11.39 -1.07
C ASN A 695 -2.69 11.54 0.20
N LYS A 696 -3.03 10.83 1.28
CA LYS A 696 -2.24 10.82 2.51
C LYS A 696 -0.88 10.16 2.31
N LEU A 697 -0.82 9.02 1.61
CA LEU A 697 0.45 8.34 1.30
C LEU A 697 1.36 9.24 0.46
N LEU A 698 0.83 9.84 -0.60
CA LEU A 698 1.59 10.73 -1.46
C LEU A 698 2.04 11.99 -0.72
N SER A 699 1.19 12.58 0.12
CA SER A 699 1.55 13.76 0.94
C SER A 699 2.68 13.47 1.92
N VAL A 700 2.66 12.30 2.57
CA VAL A 700 3.75 11.87 3.47
C VAL A 700 5.06 11.71 2.70
N ALA A 701 5.01 11.10 1.53
CA ALA A 701 6.18 10.97 0.66
C ALA A 701 6.71 12.34 0.18
N MET A 702 5.82 13.29 -0.13
CA MET A 702 6.19 14.67 -0.53
C MET A 702 6.84 15.47 0.60
N LEU A 703 6.45 15.26 1.85
CA LEU A 703 7.12 15.88 2.99
C LEU A 703 8.50 15.26 3.21
N ALA A 704 8.59 13.94 3.12
CA ALA A 704 9.83 13.20 3.28
C ALA A 704 10.88 13.53 2.20
N SER A 705 10.46 13.71 0.95
CA SER A 705 11.37 14.01 -0.16
C SER A 705 12.06 15.37 -0.04
N LYS A 706 11.43 16.33 0.65
CA LYS A 706 11.98 17.68 0.87
C LYS A 706 13.05 17.71 1.96
N GLU A 707 13.06 16.73 2.87
CA GLU A 707 14.03 16.64 3.96
C GLU A 707 15.36 16.04 3.50
N ALA A 708 16.10 16.75 2.64
CA ALA A 708 17.41 16.29 2.14
C ALA A 708 18.46 16.06 3.24
N LEU A 709 18.32 16.73 4.40
CA LEU A 709 19.25 16.67 5.52
C LEU A 709 19.07 15.44 6.42
N LYS A 710 17.95 14.71 6.30
CA LYS A 710 17.65 13.53 7.11
C LYS A 710 17.33 12.33 6.22
N PRO A 711 18.34 11.59 5.73
CA PRO A 711 18.12 10.41 4.90
C PRO A 711 17.22 9.35 5.54
N SER A 712 17.10 9.30 6.88
CA SER A 712 16.15 8.42 7.58
C SER A 712 14.69 8.73 7.24
N ALA A 713 14.34 10.00 7.00
CA ALA A 713 12.98 10.41 6.65
C ALA A 713 12.54 9.85 5.29
N TRP A 714 13.48 9.61 4.35
CA TRP A 714 13.17 9.07 3.02
C TRP A 714 12.52 7.69 3.07
N MET A 715 12.66 6.94 4.17
CA MET A 715 11.95 5.67 4.35
C MET A 715 10.42 5.82 4.33
N ASN A 716 9.89 7.01 4.62
CA ASN A 716 8.47 7.30 4.51
C ASN A 716 7.99 7.42 3.04
N MET A 717 8.91 7.45 2.06
CA MET A 717 8.60 7.31 0.64
C MET A 717 8.51 5.84 0.20
N CYS A 718 9.01 4.92 1.02
CA CYS A 718 8.90 3.48 0.80
C CYS A 718 7.56 2.97 1.33
N LEU A 719 6.75 2.43 0.43
CA LEU A 719 5.44 1.87 0.67
C LEU A 719 5.59 0.40 1.03
N THR A 720 5.25 0.07 2.27
CA THR A 720 5.20 -1.31 2.77
C THR A 720 3.74 -1.68 2.98
N PHE A 721 3.45 -2.97 2.97
CA PHE A 721 2.13 -3.49 3.27
C PHE A 721 1.67 -3.03 4.67
N ASP A 722 2.57 -3.07 5.65
CA ASP A 722 2.34 -2.58 7.01
C ASP A 722 2.01 -1.08 7.06
N SER A 723 2.78 -0.24 6.37
CA SER A 723 2.53 1.20 6.38
C SER A 723 1.20 1.53 5.69
N PHE A 724 0.85 0.79 4.66
CA PHE A 724 -0.44 0.91 3.97
C PHE A 724 -1.61 0.49 4.84
N THR A 725 -1.58 -0.71 5.44
CA THR A 725 -2.68 -1.21 6.28
C THR A 725 -2.95 -0.29 7.46
N ARG A 726 -1.88 0.24 8.10
CA ARG A 726 -2.00 1.27 9.14
C ARG A 726 -2.61 2.56 8.59
N CYS A 727 -2.22 3.01 7.39
CA CYS A 727 -2.79 4.20 6.77
C CYS A 727 -4.30 4.03 6.51
N VAL A 728 -4.70 2.89 5.94
CA VAL A 728 -6.10 2.56 5.68
C VAL A 728 -6.90 2.48 6.98
N SER A 729 -6.40 1.80 8.00
CA SER A 729 -7.07 1.68 9.30
C SER A 729 -7.24 3.06 9.96
N ASN A 730 -6.23 3.92 9.89
CA ASN A 730 -6.29 5.28 10.43
C ASN A 730 -7.29 6.20 9.71
N VAL A 731 -7.48 6.03 8.40
CA VAL A 731 -8.41 6.87 7.61
C VAL A 731 -9.84 6.33 7.67
N CYS A 732 -10.00 5.00 7.56
CA CYS A 732 -11.31 4.37 7.39
C CYS A 732 -11.91 3.90 8.73
N GLY A 733 -11.09 3.70 9.77
CA GLY A 733 -11.52 3.12 11.05
C GLY A 733 -11.95 1.66 10.96
N MET A 734 -11.69 0.99 9.84
CA MET A 734 -12.08 -0.39 9.57
C MET A 734 -10.88 -1.33 9.74
N ASP A 735 -11.14 -2.54 10.26
CA ASP A 735 -10.19 -3.63 10.23
C ASP A 735 -10.36 -4.45 8.94
N LEU A 736 -9.28 -4.57 8.19
CA LEU A 736 -9.23 -5.25 6.90
C LEU A 736 -8.35 -6.51 6.94
N GLY A 737 -7.91 -6.96 8.12
CA GLY A 737 -7.10 -8.17 8.26
C GLY A 737 -7.71 -9.37 7.53
N THR A 738 -8.98 -9.66 7.78
CA THR A 738 -9.70 -10.77 7.10
C THR A 738 -9.80 -10.62 5.58
N PHE A 739 -9.82 -9.39 5.07
CA PHE A 739 -9.82 -9.14 3.62
C PHE A 739 -8.46 -9.47 3.00
N PHE A 740 -7.39 -9.01 3.64
CA PHE A 740 -6.04 -9.28 3.16
C PHE A 740 -5.67 -10.75 3.30
N ASP A 741 -6.12 -11.40 4.37
CA ASP A 741 -5.96 -12.84 4.54
C ASP A 741 -6.55 -13.63 3.38
N GLN A 742 -7.75 -13.25 2.93
CA GLN A 742 -8.45 -13.95 1.86
C GLN A 742 -7.87 -13.70 0.46
N TRP A 743 -7.43 -12.47 0.16
CA TRP A 743 -7.09 -12.08 -1.22
C TRP A 743 -5.62 -11.83 -1.49
N VAL A 744 -4.84 -11.52 -0.45
CA VAL A 744 -3.41 -11.19 -0.55
C VAL A 744 -2.55 -12.34 -0.07
N HIS A 745 -2.86 -12.90 1.11
CA HIS A 745 -2.11 -14.00 1.73
C HIS A 745 -2.53 -15.38 1.22
N GLN A 746 -3.76 -15.51 0.74
CA GLN A 746 -4.27 -16.73 0.10
C GLN A 746 -4.45 -16.52 -1.40
N GLY A 747 -4.07 -17.54 -2.17
CA GLY A 747 -4.23 -17.56 -3.62
C GLY A 747 -5.46 -18.34 -4.05
N GLY A 748 -6.05 -17.95 -5.19
CA GLY A 748 -7.20 -18.63 -5.78
C GLY A 748 -8.40 -17.73 -6.06
N HIS A 749 -9.42 -18.32 -6.68
CA HIS A 749 -10.65 -17.68 -7.10
C HIS A 749 -11.88 -18.46 -6.60
N ALA A 750 -13.03 -17.80 -6.62
CA ALA A 750 -14.31 -18.39 -6.26
C ALA A 750 -15.13 -18.70 -7.51
N GLU A 751 -15.60 -19.95 -7.64
CA GLU A 751 -16.52 -20.38 -8.69
C GLU A 751 -17.88 -20.72 -8.05
N PHE A 752 -18.95 -20.13 -8.59
CA PHE A 752 -20.32 -20.32 -8.10
C PHE A 752 -21.17 -21.02 -9.15
N SER A 753 -21.79 -22.13 -8.76
CA SER A 753 -22.82 -22.81 -9.55
C SER A 753 -24.20 -22.38 -9.04
N VAL A 754 -24.93 -21.63 -9.87
CA VAL A 754 -26.25 -21.10 -9.54
C VAL A 754 -27.32 -21.87 -10.33
N SER A 755 -28.24 -22.51 -9.61
CA SER A 755 -29.46 -23.09 -10.17
C SER A 755 -30.67 -22.34 -9.64
N TYR A 756 -31.72 -22.24 -10.45
CA TYR A 756 -32.95 -21.57 -10.05
C TYR A 756 -34.19 -22.38 -10.47
N VAL A 757 -35.23 -22.31 -9.64
CA VAL A 757 -36.53 -22.92 -9.91
C VAL A 757 -37.60 -21.86 -9.64
N PHE A 758 -38.37 -21.51 -10.67
CA PHE A 758 -39.48 -20.57 -10.52
C PHE A 758 -40.82 -21.29 -10.44
N ASN A 759 -41.45 -21.24 -9.27
CA ASN A 759 -42.77 -21.81 -9.05
C ASN A 759 -43.87 -20.77 -9.34
N ARG A 760 -44.39 -20.78 -10.57
CA ARG A 760 -45.44 -19.86 -11.03
C ARG A 760 -46.74 -19.91 -10.22
N LYS A 761 -47.10 -21.06 -9.64
CA LYS A 761 -48.33 -21.18 -8.84
C LYS A 761 -48.22 -20.49 -7.48
N ARG A 762 -47.00 -20.44 -6.92
CA ARG A 762 -46.71 -19.80 -5.64
C ARG A 762 -46.09 -18.40 -5.79
N ASN A 763 -45.73 -18.01 -7.02
CA ASN A 763 -44.89 -16.83 -7.30
C ASN A 763 -43.61 -16.81 -6.44
N VAL A 764 -43.00 -17.99 -6.24
CA VAL A 764 -41.75 -18.14 -5.48
C VAL A 764 -40.62 -18.50 -6.44
N LEU A 765 -39.52 -17.75 -6.36
CA LEU A 765 -38.25 -18.07 -7.01
C LEU A 765 -37.33 -18.71 -5.98
N GLU A 766 -37.02 -19.99 -6.16
CA GLU A 766 -36.04 -20.71 -5.35
C GLU A 766 -34.70 -20.63 -6.06
N LEU A 767 -33.68 -20.07 -5.40
CA LEU A 767 -32.34 -19.91 -5.94
C LEU A 767 -31.37 -20.70 -5.07
N GLN A 768 -30.61 -21.60 -5.70
CA GLN A 768 -29.63 -22.44 -5.05
C GLN A 768 -28.24 -22.06 -5.58
N ILE A 769 -27.40 -21.55 -4.68
CA ILE A 769 -26.00 -21.21 -4.97
C ILE A 769 -25.13 -22.27 -4.29
N THR A 770 -24.26 -22.91 -5.07
CA THR A 770 -23.33 -23.93 -4.58
C THR A 770 -21.90 -23.58 -4.98
N GLN A 771 -20.94 -23.93 -4.12
CA GLN A 771 -19.50 -23.82 -4.39
C GLN A 771 -18.91 -25.23 -4.38
N ASN A 772 -18.20 -25.60 -5.45
CA ASN A 772 -17.53 -26.90 -5.57
C ASN A 772 -16.02 -26.67 -5.46
N LEU A 773 -15.36 -27.25 -4.46
CA LEU A 773 -13.92 -27.01 -4.19
C LEU A 773 -13.00 -28.07 -4.82
N ASN A 774 -13.48 -28.84 -5.79
CA ASN A 774 -12.78 -30.03 -6.29
C ASN A 774 -11.70 -29.74 -7.35
N ARG A 775 -11.46 -28.46 -7.71
CA ARG A 775 -10.48 -28.07 -8.74
C ARG A 775 -9.35 -27.26 -8.13
N PRO A 776 -8.12 -27.36 -8.69
CA PRO A 776 -7.00 -26.54 -8.25
C PRO A 776 -7.30 -25.05 -8.43
N GLY A 777 -6.86 -24.24 -7.45
CA GLY A 777 -7.05 -22.79 -7.46
C GLY A 777 -8.40 -22.29 -6.92
N LEU A 778 -9.32 -23.18 -6.52
CA LEU A 778 -10.59 -22.78 -5.93
C LEU A 778 -10.49 -22.55 -4.42
N VAL A 779 -11.00 -21.41 -3.97
CA VAL A 779 -11.06 -21.04 -2.55
C VAL A 779 -12.52 -20.81 -2.14
N LYS A 780 -12.85 -21.23 -0.92
CA LYS A 780 -14.17 -20.99 -0.33
C LYS A 780 -14.36 -19.49 -0.08
N TYR A 781 -15.30 -18.87 -0.77
CA TYR A 781 -15.67 -17.48 -0.52
C TYR A 781 -16.70 -17.37 0.60
N LEU A 782 -16.38 -16.58 1.62
CA LEU A 782 -17.19 -16.39 2.84
C LEU A 782 -17.89 -15.02 2.92
N GLY A 783 -17.85 -14.22 1.85
CA GLY A 783 -18.45 -12.88 1.82
C GLY A 783 -19.93 -12.87 1.42
N PRO A 784 -20.61 -11.72 1.55
CA PRO A 784 -21.98 -11.54 1.06
C PRO A 784 -22.04 -11.62 -0.47
N ILE A 785 -23.16 -12.12 -0.99
CA ILE A 785 -23.45 -12.20 -2.43
C ILE A 785 -24.78 -11.47 -2.67
N SER A 786 -24.75 -10.47 -3.54
CA SER A 786 -25.94 -9.75 -3.99
C SER A 786 -26.36 -10.28 -5.36
N VAL A 787 -27.61 -10.71 -5.49
CA VAL A 787 -28.18 -11.19 -6.77
C VAL A 787 -29.26 -10.19 -7.21
N PRO A 788 -29.02 -9.38 -8.25
CA PRO A 788 -30.05 -8.51 -8.80
C PRO A 788 -31.08 -9.34 -9.59
N PHE A 789 -32.37 -9.01 -9.42
CA PHE A 789 -33.46 -9.63 -10.17
C PHE A 789 -34.12 -8.58 -11.07
N GLU A 790 -34.18 -8.85 -12.37
CA GLU A 790 -34.90 -8.03 -13.32
C GLU A 790 -36.22 -8.70 -13.70
N SER A 791 -37.32 -7.96 -13.59
CA SER A 791 -38.64 -8.39 -14.03
C SER A 791 -38.94 -7.83 -15.43
N LYS A 792 -39.76 -8.52 -16.23
CA LYS A 792 -40.19 -8.00 -17.54
C LYS A 792 -40.94 -6.66 -17.47
N ALA A 793 -41.55 -6.33 -16.33
CA ALA A 793 -42.25 -5.06 -16.15
C ALA A 793 -41.31 -3.86 -15.95
N SER A 794 -40.11 -4.10 -15.40
CA SER A 794 -39.10 -3.06 -15.18
C SER A 794 -38.40 -2.63 -16.48
N SER A 795 -38.21 -3.53 -17.45
CA SER A 795 -37.61 -3.19 -18.75
C SER A 795 -38.53 -2.35 -19.64
N GLU A 796 -39.85 -2.60 -19.64
CA GLU A 796 -40.81 -1.81 -20.43
C GLU A 796 -41.03 -0.39 -19.88
N ALA A 797 -40.80 -0.17 -18.57
CA ALA A 797 -40.89 1.14 -17.93
C ALA A 797 -39.68 2.07 -18.23
N GLU A 798 -38.52 1.50 -18.52
CA GLU A 798 -37.34 2.25 -18.96
C GLU A 798 -37.43 2.62 -20.45
N ASP A 799 -37.86 1.69 -21.31
CA ASP A 799 -38.05 1.96 -22.74
C ASP A 799 -39.15 3.01 -23.01
N SER A 800 -40.23 3.03 -22.22
CA SER A 800 -41.32 4.01 -22.38
C SER A 800 -40.97 5.43 -21.90
N ASN A 801 -39.89 5.61 -21.13
CA ASN A 801 -39.41 6.93 -20.71
C ASN A 801 -38.38 7.54 -21.67
N LEU A 802 -37.76 6.75 -22.55
CA LEU A 802 -36.86 7.25 -23.60
C LEU A 802 -37.62 7.88 -24.79
N ASP A 803 -38.87 7.49 -25.03
CA ASP A 803 -39.72 8.09 -26.07
C ASP A 803 -40.41 9.41 -25.65
N ARG A 804 -40.14 9.93 -24.43
CA ARG A 804 -40.78 11.15 -23.90
C ARG A 804 -39.82 12.21 -23.33
N ARG A 805 -38.54 12.22 -23.70
CA ARG A 805 -37.62 13.32 -23.33
C ARG A 805 -36.93 13.97 -24.52
#